data_AF-A0AA36IKG4-F1
#
_entry.id   AF-A0AA36IKG4-F1
#
_cell.length_a   1.000
_cell.length_b   1.000
_cell.length_c   1.000
_cell.angle_alpha   90.00
_cell.angle_beta   90.00
_cell.angle_gamma   90.00
#
_symmetry.space_group_name_H-M   'P 1'
#
loop_
_entity.id
_entity.type
_entity.pdbx_description
1 polymer ?
#
loop_
_entity_poly.entity_id
_entity_poly.type
_entity_poly.pdbx_seq_one_letter_code
_entity_poly.pdbx_strand_id
1 'polypeptide(L)'
;MEECELRDGWSRVCIGLPPVLIQVLVGLLCSIVTMLVGLFAVYVYLSRRAKRPRARSLSFGLMTFGFLLGLPSFLWHAANPTLLPSTHVGLHATFVVGDVIDHVGFVMLIYWDIVNEGVRLALALDPKGRKLGLRMSTAMGVICIVVQIVFLVPFWILIYTVDTDWQRSTLCSAFAVMQYVIVFGAVPSFIFGTLAWRLRSLWKDLPGDIPLHLLYRLRYTQLCLTLLTLLGVTDGILGLTVALVPFFTVLSGFLYDCVALLSLSILTLVLLGIEVFLTYQKARHRTNRPCQLDASEVLGVVQSGVSLLKITSPAPSAPCAPPAPGMRPAGPGLSRTWSRLGPVMPPVWERGLGQGIAETFQEIYGGTLNSADCMEDPPTSEVCIHLVKPMTAPARCSMWECLAAGFTSNSHVCAGAPRRRHLARPTVMVSHCWASSYRELMLIMKRYDDNTDRSNYFFVDVFSMNQHDFADLGTYSESAEPPDMYDMMLDALTRSIKVPGCMLLAMVPHENSKMLTRSWCLYEIYIAWKVKAEVSCGFIPEAEQVMKQSLTKDDRFIRRMLSKINAEASSATVKADRDMILKLIHSAGVDRFNSFVREKLRTSLRVVALTTLREVEGKDMEIEDVSLRSPGSWGSPSSPGSAPDTPRSRSAFVHRDREDESDESSFSI
;
A
#
# COMPACT_ATOMS: atom_id res chain seq x y z
N MET A 1 -36.51 -53.76 25.18
CA MET A 1 -35.60 -53.74 24.01
C MET A 1 -36.29 -54.12 22.70
N GLU A 2 -37.58 -54.50 22.70
CA GLU A 2 -38.34 -54.82 21.47
C GLU A 2 -39.16 -53.63 20.90
N GLU A 3 -39.23 -52.48 21.56
CA GLU A 3 -40.02 -51.32 21.11
C GLU A 3 -39.19 -50.19 20.46
N CYS A 4 -38.02 -50.49 19.88
CA CYS A 4 -37.32 -49.50 19.05
C CYS A 4 -37.66 -49.74 17.58
N GLU A 5 -38.88 -49.36 17.17
CA GLU A 5 -39.38 -49.51 15.79
C GLU A 5 -38.69 -48.58 14.77
N LEU A 6 -37.87 -47.64 15.22
CA LEU A 6 -37.07 -46.77 14.36
C LEU A 6 -35.65 -47.31 14.21
N ARG A 7 -35.51 -48.33 13.37
CA ARG A 7 -34.22 -48.75 12.81
C ARG A 7 -33.86 -47.84 11.64
N ASP A 8 -32.96 -46.92 11.87
CA ASP A 8 -32.19 -46.28 10.82
C ASP A 8 -31.13 -47.27 10.30
N GLY A 9 -30.98 -47.40 8.98
CA GLY A 9 -29.91 -48.19 8.34
C GLY A 9 -28.49 -47.72 8.69
N TRP A 10 -28.34 -46.51 9.26
CA TRP A 10 -27.07 -45.91 9.65
C TRP A 10 -26.78 -45.98 11.16
N SER A 11 -27.80 -46.13 12.01
CA SER A 11 -27.65 -46.06 13.47
C SER A 11 -28.23 -47.28 14.20
N ARG A 12 -27.36 -48.15 14.72
CA ARG A 12 -27.73 -49.37 15.50
C ARG A 12 -28.04 -49.12 17.00
N VAL A 13 -28.05 -47.87 17.48
CA VAL A 13 -28.23 -47.55 18.91
C VAL A 13 -29.31 -46.47 19.10
N CYS A 14 -30.33 -46.81 19.90
CA CYS A 14 -31.42 -45.92 20.29
C CYS A 14 -31.01 -45.00 21.46
N ILE A 15 -30.03 -44.12 21.25
CA ILE A 15 -29.79 -43.00 22.18
C ILE A 15 -30.46 -41.77 21.56
N GLY A 16 -31.69 -41.47 22.01
CA GLY A 16 -32.36 -40.23 21.63
C GLY A 16 -31.59 -39.04 22.21
N LEU A 17 -30.96 -38.24 21.36
CA LEU A 17 -30.51 -36.91 21.78
C LEU A 17 -31.73 -36.14 22.31
N PRO A 18 -31.60 -35.40 23.43
CA PRO A 18 -32.71 -34.59 23.92
C PRO A 18 -33.19 -33.66 22.81
N PRO A 19 -34.50 -33.64 22.47
CA PRO A 19 -35.03 -32.77 21.42
C PRO A 19 -34.65 -31.29 21.62
N VAL A 20 -34.57 -30.87 22.89
CA VAL A 20 -34.11 -29.53 23.30
C VAL A 20 -32.71 -29.22 22.78
N LEU A 21 -31.76 -30.17 22.86
CA LEU A 21 -30.40 -29.95 22.38
C LEU A 21 -30.36 -29.77 20.86
N ILE A 22 -31.09 -30.59 20.11
CA ILE A 22 -31.21 -30.48 18.65
C ILE A 22 -31.80 -29.11 18.28
N GLN A 23 -32.89 -28.71 18.93
CA GLN A 23 -33.53 -27.41 18.69
C GLN A 23 -32.59 -26.24 19.00
N VAL A 24 -31.80 -26.33 20.07
CA VAL A 24 -30.81 -25.30 20.43
C VAL A 24 -29.70 -25.20 19.37
N LEU A 25 -29.13 -26.33 18.94
CA LEU A 25 -28.06 -26.35 17.93
C LEU A 25 -28.56 -25.83 16.58
N VAL A 26 -29.73 -26.28 16.13
CA VAL A 26 -30.32 -25.82 14.87
C VAL A 26 -30.71 -24.35 14.95
N GLY A 27 -31.30 -23.90 16.06
CA GLY A 27 -31.63 -22.48 16.27
C GLY A 27 -30.40 -21.57 16.25
N LEU A 28 -29.29 -22.03 16.85
CA LEU A 28 -28.00 -21.33 16.81
C LEU A 28 -27.44 -21.27 15.39
N LEU A 29 -27.46 -22.40 14.66
CA LEU A 29 -27.02 -22.45 13.27
C LEU A 29 -27.84 -21.49 12.38
N CYS A 30 -29.17 -21.52 12.48
CA CYS A 30 -30.05 -20.59 11.76
C CYS A 30 -29.73 -19.12 12.07
N SER A 31 -29.45 -18.81 13.33
CA SER A 31 -29.08 -17.46 13.76
C SER A 31 -27.77 -17.01 13.11
N ILE A 32 -26.75 -17.87 13.09
CA ILE A 32 -25.45 -17.58 12.47
C ILE A 32 -25.57 -17.44 10.96
N VAL A 33 -26.28 -18.35 10.28
CA VAL A 33 -26.51 -18.26 8.83
C VAL A 33 -27.25 -16.96 8.48
N THR A 34 -28.22 -16.54 9.28
CA THR A 34 -28.90 -15.26 9.09
C THR A 34 -27.94 -14.07 9.24
N MET A 35 -27.06 -14.09 10.25
CA MET A 35 -26.02 -13.06 10.40
C MET A 35 -25.04 -13.05 9.23
N LEU A 36 -24.63 -14.22 8.73
CA LEU A 36 -23.75 -14.38 7.57
C LEU A 36 -24.34 -13.71 6.33
N VAL A 37 -25.62 -13.95 6.04
CA VAL A 37 -26.33 -13.32 4.90
C VAL A 37 -26.33 -11.79 5.02
N GLY A 38 -26.70 -11.26 6.18
CA GLY A 38 -26.72 -9.82 6.42
C GLY A 38 -25.34 -9.19 6.29
N LEU A 39 -24.32 -9.82 6.89
CA LEU A 39 -22.95 -9.35 6.85
C LEU A 39 -22.35 -9.45 5.44
N PHE A 40 -22.70 -10.49 4.68
CA PHE A 40 -22.27 -10.67 3.30
C PHE A 40 -22.87 -9.59 2.39
N ALA A 41 -24.14 -9.22 2.56
CA ALA A 41 -24.75 -8.12 1.82
C ALA A 41 -24.01 -6.79 2.07
N VAL A 42 -23.68 -6.50 3.35
CA VAL A 42 -22.85 -5.33 3.73
C VAL A 42 -21.46 -5.43 3.09
N TYR A 43 -20.83 -6.61 3.12
CA TYR A 43 -19.53 -6.83 2.50
C TYR A 43 -19.54 -6.56 0.99
N VAL A 44 -20.52 -7.07 0.25
CA VAL A 44 -20.65 -6.84 -1.20
C VAL A 44 -20.83 -5.36 -1.50
N TYR A 45 -21.67 -4.65 -0.73
CA TYR A 45 -21.87 -3.21 -0.88
C TYR A 45 -20.57 -2.43 -0.65
N LEU A 46 -19.87 -2.70 0.45
CA LEU A 46 -18.61 -2.04 0.77
C LEU A 46 -17.51 -2.40 -0.23
N SER A 47 -17.46 -3.65 -0.70
CA SER A 47 -16.48 -4.14 -1.67
C SER A 47 -16.61 -3.43 -3.01
N ARG A 48 -17.85 -3.18 -3.47
CA ARG A 48 -18.12 -2.39 -4.68
C ARG A 48 -17.61 -0.96 -4.52
N ARG A 49 -17.89 -0.31 -3.38
CA ARG A 49 -17.38 1.05 -3.09
C ARG A 49 -15.85 1.09 -2.96
N ALA A 50 -15.26 0.08 -2.36
CA ALA A 50 -13.82 -0.04 -2.17
C ALA A 50 -13.07 -0.55 -3.41
N LYS A 51 -13.76 -0.90 -4.51
CA LYS A 51 -13.20 -1.55 -5.71
C LYS A 51 -12.34 -2.77 -5.36
N ARG A 52 -12.83 -3.62 -4.45
CA ARG A 52 -12.15 -4.87 -4.07
C ARG A 52 -12.30 -5.93 -5.19
N PRO A 53 -11.36 -6.89 -5.31
CA PRO A 53 -11.46 -7.97 -6.30
C PRO A 53 -12.72 -8.79 -6.13
N ARG A 54 -13.40 -9.13 -7.25
CA ARG A 54 -14.65 -9.92 -7.23
C ARG A 54 -14.47 -11.33 -6.69
N ALA A 55 -13.28 -11.91 -6.83
CA ALA A 55 -12.97 -13.27 -6.36
C ALA A 55 -13.26 -13.46 -4.86
N ARG A 56 -12.92 -12.48 -4.01
CA ARG A 56 -13.21 -12.57 -2.57
C ARG A 56 -14.71 -12.56 -2.28
N SER A 57 -15.47 -11.73 -3.00
CA SER A 57 -16.93 -11.69 -2.89
C SER A 57 -17.56 -12.98 -3.39
N LEU A 58 -16.98 -13.62 -4.41
CA LEU A 58 -17.40 -14.94 -4.87
C LEU A 58 -17.16 -16.01 -3.79
N SER A 59 -15.98 -16.06 -3.16
CA SER A 59 -15.68 -17.04 -2.10
C SER A 59 -16.64 -16.95 -0.92
N PHE A 60 -16.84 -15.76 -0.36
CA PHE A 60 -17.82 -15.56 0.73
C PHE A 60 -19.26 -15.80 0.27
N GLY A 61 -19.57 -15.48 -0.99
CA GLY A 61 -20.89 -15.73 -1.57
C GLY A 61 -21.20 -17.21 -1.68
N LEU A 62 -20.24 -18.02 -2.14
CA LEU A 62 -20.36 -19.47 -2.21
C LEU A 62 -20.57 -20.05 -0.81
N MET A 63 -19.74 -19.70 0.18
CA MET A 63 -19.93 -20.17 1.57
C MET A 63 -21.27 -19.71 2.18
N THR A 64 -21.73 -18.50 1.88
CA THR A 64 -23.04 -18.06 2.40
C THR A 64 -24.17 -18.84 1.73
N PHE A 65 -24.02 -19.13 0.43
CA PHE A 65 -25.02 -19.85 -0.36
C PHE A 65 -25.09 -21.34 -0.02
N GLY A 66 -23.97 -22.02 0.22
CA GLY A 66 -23.99 -23.42 0.61
C GLY A 66 -24.64 -23.63 1.98
N PHE A 67 -24.32 -22.78 2.96
CA PHE A 67 -25.01 -22.81 4.27
C PHE A 67 -26.53 -22.61 4.14
N LEU A 68 -26.97 -21.74 3.23
CA LEU A 68 -28.40 -21.53 2.96
C LEU A 68 -29.06 -22.77 2.33
N LEU A 69 -28.36 -23.48 1.45
CA LEU A 69 -28.85 -24.73 0.85
C LEU A 69 -28.91 -25.89 1.85
N GLY A 70 -28.01 -25.91 2.85
CA GLY A 70 -28.02 -26.89 3.93
C GLY A 70 -29.14 -26.69 4.95
N LEU A 71 -29.57 -25.45 5.16
CA LEU A 71 -30.50 -25.07 6.24
C LEU A 71 -31.86 -25.81 6.25
N PRO A 72 -32.54 -26.04 5.11
CA PRO A 72 -33.81 -26.75 5.09
C PRO A 72 -33.74 -28.17 5.68
N SER A 73 -32.61 -28.88 5.49
CA SER A 73 -32.42 -30.23 6.04
C SER A 73 -32.38 -30.19 7.58
N PHE A 74 -31.67 -29.22 8.16
CA PHE A 74 -31.59 -29.04 9.62
C PHE A 74 -32.93 -28.61 10.23
N LEU A 75 -33.63 -27.69 9.58
CA LEU A 75 -34.96 -27.25 10.03
C LEU A 75 -35.97 -28.40 10.01
N TRP A 76 -35.94 -29.22 8.96
CA TRP A 76 -36.78 -30.40 8.86
C TRP A 76 -36.50 -31.40 9.99
N HIS A 77 -35.22 -31.66 10.26
CA HIS A 77 -34.83 -32.59 11.32
C HIS A 77 -35.12 -32.03 12.73
N ALA A 78 -34.99 -30.72 12.95
CA ALA A 78 -35.39 -30.09 14.20
C ALA A 78 -36.89 -30.17 14.46
N ALA A 79 -37.70 -30.06 13.40
CA ALA A 79 -39.16 -30.20 13.48
C ALA A 79 -39.59 -31.66 13.69
N ASN A 80 -38.87 -32.61 13.10
CA ASN A 80 -39.18 -34.04 13.15
C ASN A 80 -37.92 -34.84 13.44
N PRO A 81 -37.44 -34.89 14.70
CA PRO A 81 -36.22 -35.60 15.06
C PRO A 81 -36.30 -37.12 14.82
N THR A 82 -37.51 -37.65 14.63
CA THR A 82 -37.77 -39.06 14.30
C THR A 82 -37.65 -39.37 12.81
N LEU A 83 -37.64 -38.37 11.92
CA LEU A 83 -37.53 -38.57 10.48
C LEU A 83 -36.08 -38.36 10.02
N LEU A 84 -35.56 -39.36 9.31
CA LEU A 84 -34.21 -39.31 8.75
C LEU A 84 -34.19 -38.39 7.52
N PRO A 85 -33.17 -37.54 7.37
CA PRO A 85 -33.01 -36.72 6.17
C PRO A 85 -32.98 -37.54 4.87
N SER A 86 -32.48 -38.78 4.94
CA SER A 86 -32.38 -39.70 3.81
C SER A 86 -33.73 -40.11 3.22
N THR A 87 -34.84 -40.03 3.99
CA THR A 87 -36.17 -40.36 3.47
C THR A 87 -36.70 -39.31 2.50
N HIS A 88 -36.13 -38.09 2.52
CA HIS A 88 -36.51 -37.02 1.62
C HIS A 88 -35.33 -36.66 0.70
N VAL A 89 -35.22 -37.40 -0.42
CA VAL A 89 -34.14 -37.28 -1.42
C VAL A 89 -33.82 -35.82 -1.77
N GLY A 90 -34.84 -34.97 -1.92
CA GLY A 90 -34.65 -33.55 -2.21
C GLY A 90 -33.92 -32.75 -1.13
N LEU A 91 -34.22 -32.98 0.16
CA LEU A 91 -33.60 -32.23 1.27
C LEU A 91 -32.17 -32.69 1.50
N HIS A 92 -31.94 -34.00 1.35
CA HIS A 92 -30.61 -34.56 1.40
C HIS A 92 -29.74 -34.07 0.22
N ALA A 93 -30.30 -34.04 -1.00
CA ALA A 93 -29.58 -33.50 -2.15
C ALA A 93 -29.21 -32.02 -1.97
N THR A 94 -30.11 -31.17 -1.45
CA THR A 94 -29.80 -29.77 -1.17
C THR A 94 -28.73 -29.61 -0.10
N PHE A 95 -28.75 -30.46 0.94
CA PHE A 95 -27.73 -30.47 1.98
C PHE A 95 -26.35 -30.81 1.40
N VAL A 96 -26.25 -31.90 0.65
CA VAL A 96 -25.00 -32.35 0.01
C VAL A 96 -24.46 -31.29 -0.95
N VAL A 97 -25.31 -30.72 -1.79
CA VAL A 97 -24.90 -29.67 -2.73
C VAL A 97 -24.45 -28.42 -1.97
N GLY A 98 -25.16 -28.04 -0.91
CA GLY A 98 -24.79 -26.93 -0.05
C GLY A 98 -23.41 -27.12 0.59
N ASP A 99 -23.18 -28.29 1.17
CA ASP A 99 -21.90 -28.66 1.79
C ASP A 99 -20.74 -28.57 0.80
N VAL A 100 -20.89 -29.15 -0.40
CA VAL A 100 -19.86 -29.05 -1.46
C VAL A 100 -19.59 -27.60 -1.86
N ILE A 101 -20.62 -26.77 -1.98
CA ILE A 101 -20.47 -25.36 -2.32
C ILE A 101 -19.74 -24.59 -1.20
N ASP A 102 -20.05 -24.86 0.05
CA ASP A 102 -19.36 -24.26 1.21
C ASP A 102 -17.88 -24.61 1.20
N HIS A 103 -17.58 -25.88 0.95
CA HIS A 103 -16.23 -26.40 0.87
C HIS A 103 -15.44 -25.73 -0.25
N VAL A 104 -16.02 -25.61 -1.45
CA VAL A 104 -15.40 -24.90 -2.58
C VAL A 104 -15.18 -23.43 -2.22
N GLY A 105 -16.17 -22.76 -1.63
CA GLY A 105 -16.04 -21.37 -1.19
C GLY A 105 -14.91 -21.17 -0.17
N PHE A 106 -14.79 -22.09 0.79
CA PHE A 106 -13.77 -22.07 1.84
C PHE A 106 -12.36 -22.34 1.26
N VAL A 107 -12.20 -23.36 0.42
CA VAL A 107 -10.95 -23.65 -0.29
C VAL A 107 -10.54 -22.46 -1.15
N MET A 108 -11.48 -21.83 -1.86
CA MET A 108 -11.20 -20.62 -2.63
C MET A 108 -10.72 -19.48 -1.71
N LEU A 109 -11.37 -19.25 -0.57
CA LEU A 109 -10.94 -18.22 0.38
C LEU A 109 -9.51 -18.49 0.88
N ILE A 110 -9.23 -19.74 1.28
CA ILE A 110 -7.91 -20.12 1.81
C ILE A 110 -6.85 -19.94 0.73
N TYR A 111 -7.01 -20.59 -0.41
CA TYR A 111 -5.94 -20.66 -1.40
C TYR A 111 -5.78 -19.37 -2.17
N TRP A 112 -6.89 -18.76 -2.62
CA TRP A 112 -6.83 -17.56 -3.43
C TRP A 112 -6.51 -16.31 -2.63
N ASP A 113 -6.90 -16.28 -1.35
CA ASP A 113 -6.71 -15.12 -0.51
C ASP A 113 -5.57 -15.30 0.49
N ILE A 114 -5.73 -16.19 1.46
CA ILE A 114 -4.79 -16.31 2.59
C ILE A 114 -3.43 -16.84 2.12
N VAL A 115 -3.42 -17.98 1.42
CA VAL A 115 -2.20 -18.65 1.00
C VAL A 115 -1.54 -17.86 -0.13
N ASN A 116 -2.28 -17.46 -1.17
CA ASN A 116 -1.70 -16.69 -2.27
C ASN A 116 -1.13 -15.34 -1.81
N GLU A 117 -1.81 -14.60 -0.90
CA GLU A 117 -1.21 -13.37 -0.35
C GLU A 117 0.00 -13.68 0.53
N GLY A 118 -0.07 -14.68 1.42
CA GLY A 118 1.04 -15.07 2.30
C GLY A 118 2.26 -15.57 1.56
N VAL A 119 2.03 -16.39 0.53
CA VAL A 119 3.06 -16.94 -0.35
C VAL A 119 3.67 -15.82 -1.17
N ARG A 120 2.91 -14.93 -1.81
CA ARG A 120 3.49 -13.77 -2.50
C ARG A 120 4.37 -12.93 -1.60
N LEU A 121 3.92 -12.71 -0.37
CA LEU A 121 4.64 -11.92 0.62
C LEU A 121 5.92 -12.61 1.07
N ALA A 122 5.85 -13.89 1.42
CA ALA A 122 7.01 -14.72 1.77
C ALA A 122 8.02 -14.82 0.62
N LEU A 123 7.55 -15.00 -0.61
CA LEU A 123 8.39 -15.25 -1.78
C LEU A 123 9.13 -14.01 -2.32
N ALA A 124 8.68 -12.80 -2.00
CA ALA A 124 9.49 -11.63 -2.35
C ALA A 124 10.49 -11.25 -1.26
N LEU A 125 10.30 -11.78 -0.05
CA LEU A 125 11.29 -11.68 1.01
C LEU A 125 12.42 -12.69 0.79
N ASP A 126 12.10 -13.89 0.29
CA ASP A 126 13.07 -14.90 -0.13
C ASP A 126 12.95 -15.26 -1.63
N PRO A 127 13.73 -14.59 -2.52
CA PRO A 127 13.66 -14.83 -3.95
C PRO A 127 14.13 -16.24 -4.36
N LYS A 128 14.93 -16.94 -3.54
CA LYS A 128 15.41 -18.30 -3.86
C LYS A 128 14.27 -19.32 -3.73
N GLY A 129 13.34 -19.13 -2.79
CA GLY A 129 12.14 -19.95 -2.65
C GLY A 129 11.03 -19.68 -3.68
N ARG A 130 11.13 -18.58 -4.45
CA ARG A 130 10.04 -17.96 -5.24
C ARG A 130 9.32 -18.90 -6.21
N LYS A 131 10.06 -19.64 -7.04
CA LYS A 131 9.44 -20.47 -8.10
C LYS A 131 8.72 -21.69 -7.53
N LEU A 132 9.22 -22.26 -6.44
CA LEU A 132 8.65 -23.47 -5.85
C LEU A 132 7.39 -23.15 -5.05
N GLY A 133 7.42 -22.11 -4.21
CA GLY A 133 6.28 -21.76 -3.35
C GLY A 133 5.03 -21.38 -4.14
N LEU A 134 5.17 -20.58 -5.20
CA LEU A 134 4.01 -20.12 -5.99
C LEU A 134 3.39 -21.28 -6.77
N ARG A 135 4.23 -22.11 -7.43
CA ARG A 135 3.76 -23.29 -8.17
C ARG A 135 3.07 -24.28 -7.25
N MET A 136 3.62 -24.54 -6.05
CA MET A 136 2.99 -25.45 -5.09
C MET A 136 1.67 -24.90 -4.56
N SER A 137 1.58 -23.61 -4.24
CA SER A 137 0.34 -22.99 -3.75
C SER A 137 -0.78 -23.05 -4.79
N THR A 138 -0.51 -22.64 -6.02
CA THR A 138 -1.53 -22.62 -7.08
C THR A 138 -1.92 -24.04 -7.49
N ALA A 139 -0.95 -24.93 -7.68
CA ALA A 139 -1.23 -26.32 -8.02
C ALA A 139 -2.07 -26.99 -6.92
N MET A 140 -1.75 -26.75 -5.64
CA MET A 140 -2.50 -27.33 -4.53
C MET A 140 -3.93 -26.81 -4.46
N GLY A 141 -4.16 -25.50 -4.62
CA GLY A 141 -5.52 -24.96 -4.65
C GLY A 141 -6.37 -25.58 -5.76
N VAL A 142 -5.80 -25.73 -6.96
CA VAL A 142 -6.47 -26.39 -8.08
C VAL A 142 -6.72 -27.87 -7.78
N ILE A 143 -5.71 -28.59 -7.29
CA ILE A 143 -5.85 -30.01 -6.92
C ILE A 143 -6.93 -30.18 -5.85
N CYS A 144 -6.97 -29.36 -4.81
CA CYS A 144 -8.02 -29.43 -3.79
C CYS A 144 -9.42 -29.22 -4.40
N ILE A 145 -9.61 -28.20 -5.24
CA ILE A 145 -10.90 -27.95 -5.90
C ILE A 145 -11.29 -29.11 -6.84
N VAL A 146 -10.35 -29.58 -7.66
CA VAL A 146 -10.59 -30.68 -8.59
C VAL A 146 -10.88 -31.97 -7.83
N VAL A 147 -10.12 -32.27 -6.78
CA VAL A 147 -10.35 -33.45 -5.92
C VAL A 147 -11.74 -33.36 -5.28
N GLN A 148 -12.16 -32.19 -4.79
CA GLN A 148 -13.51 -32.02 -4.27
C GLN A 148 -14.56 -32.35 -5.34
N ILE A 149 -14.50 -31.72 -6.51
CA ILE A 149 -15.52 -31.92 -7.56
C ILE A 149 -15.50 -33.36 -8.10
N VAL A 150 -14.31 -33.88 -8.42
CA VAL A 150 -14.12 -35.18 -9.08
C VAL A 150 -14.36 -36.34 -8.14
N PHE A 151 -14.12 -36.21 -6.83
CA PHE A 151 -14.39 -37.31 -5.89
C PHE A 151 -15.75 -37.21 -5.23
N LEU A 152 -16.24 -36.03 -4.83
CA LEU A 152 -17.53 -35.92 -4.15
C LEU A 152 -18.68 -36.37 -5.06
N VAL A 153 -18.73 -35.89 -6.30
CA VAL A 153 -19.88 -36.15 -7.17
C VAL A 153 -20.02 -37.65 -7.48
N PRO A 154 -18.98 -38.37 -7.95
CA PRO A 154 -19.07 -39.81 -8.18
C PRO A 154 -19.23 -40.62 -6.90
N PHE A 155 -18.65 -40.17 -5.78
CA PHE A 155 -18.81 -40.83 -4.50
C PHE A 155 -20.28 -40.83 -4.05
N TRP A 156 -20.96 -39.69 -4.16
CA TRP A 156 -22.38 -39.61 -3.85
C TRP A 156 -23.22 -40.49 -4.78
N ILE A 157 -22.95 -40.48 -6.09
CA ILE A 157 -23.60 -41.37 -7.05
C ILE A 157 -23.38 -42.85 -6.66
N LEU A 158 -22.17 -43.21 -6.24
CA LEU A 158 -21.83 -44.57 -5.83
C LEU A 158 -22.55 -44.97 -4.54
N ILE A 159 -22.66 -44.07 -3.56
CA ILE A 159 -23.43 -44.28 -2.32
C ILE A 159 -24.89 -44.67 -2.62
N TYR A 160 -25.49 -44.00 -3.61
CA TYR A 160 -26.89 -44.20 -3.97
C TYR A 160 -27.13 -45.45 -4.82
N THR A 161 -26.12 -45.91 -5.58
CA THR A 161 -26.27 -47.08 -6.47
C THR A 161 -25.93 -48.41 -5.79
N VAL A 162 -25.18 -48.40 -4.70
CA VAL A 162 -24.83 -49.61 -3.95
C VAL A 162 -26.04 -50.07 -3.13
N ASP A 163 -26.47 -51.31 -3.30
CA ASP A 163 -27.75 -51.80 -2.73
C ASP A 163 -27.60 -52.42 -1.33
N THR A 164 -26.39 -52.81 -0.94
CA THR A 164 -26.16 -53.48 0.35
C THR A 164 -25.66 -52.51 1.44
N ASP A 165 -26.28 -52.58 2.62
CA ASP A 165 -25.95 -51.73 3.78
C ASP A 165 -24.48 -51.85 4.21
N TRP A 166 -23.90 -53.04 4.11
CA TRP A 166 -22.50 -53.28 4.47
C TRP A 166 -21.51 -52.59 3.51
N GLN A 167 -21.79 -52.64 2.20
CA GLN A 167 -20.97 -51.95 1.21
C GLN A 167 -21.11 -50.42 1.33
N ARG A 168 -22.33 -49.92 1.58
CA ARG A 168 -22.55 -48.48 1.84
C ARG A 168 -21.76 -48.01 3.06
N SER A 169 -21.88 -48.69 4.20
CA SER A 169 -21.17 -48.33 5.44
C SER A 169 -19.65 -48.33 5.25
N THR A 170 -19.12 -49.33 4.52
CA THR A 170 -17.68 -49.41 4.21
C THR A 170 -17.23 -48.28 3.28
N LEU A 171 -17.99 -47.98 2.23
CA LEU A 171 -17.72 -46.87 1.31
C LEU A 171 -17.77 -45.52 2.02
N CYS A 172 -18.75 -45.32 2.91
CA CYS A 172 -18.87 -44.10 3.71
C CYS A 172 -17.71 -43.91 4.65
N SER A 173 -17.28 -44.98 5.34
CA SER A 173 -16.13 -44.92 6.24
C SER A 173 -14.84 -44.65 5.45
N ALA A 174 -14.64 -45.30 4.31
CA ALA A 174 -13.47 -45.08 3.45
C ALA A 174 -13.42 -43.65 2.91
N PHE A 175 -14.56 -43.11 2.47
CA PHE A 175 -14.65 -41.74 2.01
C PHE A 175 -14.48 -40.72 3.12
N ALA A 176 -15.07 -40.94 4.28
CA ALA A 176 -14.86 -40.10 5.45
C ALA A 176 -13.37 -40.03 5.80
N VAL A 177 -12.69 -41.19 5.88
CA VAL A 177 -11.23 -41.23 6.10
C VAL A 177 -10.48 -40.48 4.99
N MET A 178 -10.86 -40.66 3.72
CA MET A 178 -10.22 -39.93 2.61
C MET A 178 -10.41 -38.42 2.71
N GLN A 179 -11.64 -37.95 2.94
CA GLN A 179 -11.98 -36.54 3.17
C GLN A 179 -11.19 -35.96 4.34
N TYR A 180 -11.21 -36.63 5.49
CA TYR A 180 -10.53 -36.14 6.69
C TYR A 180 -9.02 -36.25 6.62
N VAL A 181 -8.43 -37.13 5.82
CA VAL A 181 -6.96 -37.18 5.70
C VAL A 181 -6.45 -36.23 4.62
N ILE A 182 -7.10 -36.21 3.45
CA ILE A 182 -6.59 -35.55 2.25
C ILE A 182 -7.10 -34.11 2.12
N VAL A 183 -8.35 -33.86 2.50
CA VAL A 183 -9.03 -32.59 2.20
C VAL A 183 -9.03 -31.64 3.39
N PHE A 184 -9.29 -32.15 4.60
CA PHE A 184 -9.44 -31.31 5.80
C PHE A 184 -8.41 -31.53 6.89
N GLY A 185 -7.95 -32.76 7.11
CA GLY A 185 -7.12 -33.07 8.27
C GLY A 185 -5.63 -33.06 7.98
N ALA A 186 -5.01 -34.23 7.99
CA ALA A 186 -3.57 -34.35 8.16
C ALA A 186 -2.76 -33.62 7.07
N VAL A 187 -3.13 -33.79 5.79
CA VAL A 187 -2.36 -33.23 4.68
C VAL A 187 -2.44 -31.69 4.64
N PRO A 188 -3.63 -31.06 4.59
CA PRO A 188 -3.74 -29.60 4.61
C PRO A 188 -3.16 -29.00 5.89
N SER A 189 -3.43 -29.60 7.05
CA SER A 189 -2.92 -29.09 8.33
C SER A 189 -1.40 -29.10 8.38
N PHE A 190 -0.77 -30.18 7.89
CA PHE A 190 0.68 -30.23 7.78
C PHE A 190 1.18 -29.11 6.84
N ILE A 191 0.55 -28.92 5.69
CA ILE A 191 0.91 -27.85 4.74
C ILE A 191 0.77 -26.46 5.37
N PHE A 192 -0.38 -26.14 5.96
CA PHE A 192 -0.60 -24.85 6.62
C PHE A 192 0.35 -24.63 7.79
N GLY A 193 0.64 -25.68 8.56
CA GLY A 193 1.63 -25.66 9.64
C GLY A 193 3.03 -25.36 9.11
N THR A 194 3.46 -26.00 8.02
CA THR A 194 4.76 -25.72 7.39
C THR A 194 4.83 -24.29 6.82
N LEU A 195 3.75 -23.79 6.21
CA LEU A 195 3.68 -22.41 5.71
C LEU A 195 3.72 -21.39 6.84
N ALA A 196 2.95 -21.61 7.91
CA ALA A 196 2.94 -20.76 9.10
C ALA A 196 4.32 -20.75 9.78
N TRP A 197 4.98 -21.90 9.89
CA TRP A 197 6.33 -22.02 10.43
C TRP A 197 7.38 -21.30 9.56
N ARG A 198 7.31 -21.46 8.23
CA ARG A 198 8.20 -20.73 7.31
C ARG A 198 8.00 -19.22 7.39
N LEU A 199 6.75 -18.74 7.39
CA LEU A 199 6.45 -17.33 7.62
C LEU A 199 7.05 -16.86 8.94
N ARG A 200 6.88 -17.62 10.03
CA ARG A 200 7.49 -17.35 11.34
C ARG A 200 9.02 -17.28 11.30
N SER A 201 9.67 -18.10 10.47
CA SER A 201 11.13 -18.03 10.28
C SER A 201 11.53 -16.75 9.56
N LEU A 202 10.80 -16.37 8.50
CA LEU A 202 11.04 -15.14 7.75
C LEU A 202 10.92 -13.89 8.60
N TRP A 203 10.10 -13.90 9.66
CA TRP A 203 10.03 -12.79 10.63
C TRP A 203 11.37 -12.42 11.26
N LYS A 204 12.34 -13.34 11.32
CA LYS A 204 13.68 -13.05 11.83
C LYS A 204 14.54 -12.28 10.82
N ASP A 205 14.27 -12.46 9.53
CA ASP A 205 15.01 -11.87 8.42
C ASP A 205 14.35 -10.58 7.92
N LEU A 206 13.14 -10.29 8.42
CA LEU A 206 12.37 -9.11 8.09
C LEU A 206 13.04 -7.83 8.66
N PRO A 207 13.18 -6.78 7.84
CA PRO A 207 13.64 -5.48 8.32
C PRO A 207 12.80 -4.99 9.51
N GLY A 208 13.43 -4.41 10.52
CA GLY A 208 12.72 -3.83 11.67
C GLY A 208 11.81 -2.64 11.31
N ASP A 209 11.95 -2.09 10.11
CA ASP A 209 11.23 -0.93 9.56
C ASP A 209 10.24 -1.30 8.44
N ILE A 210 9.71 -2.52 8.44
CA ILE A 210 8.65 -2.87 7.48
C ILE A 210 7.43 -1.98 7.72
N PRO A 211 6.83 -1.46 6.63
CA PRO A 211 5.60 -0.69 6.74
C PRO A 211 4.55 -1.43 7.57
N LEU A 212 3.98 -0.76 8.57
CA LEU A 212 3.02 -1.33 9.52
C LEU A 212 1.88 -2.09 8.82
N HIS A 213 1.40 -1.61 7.67
CA HIS A 213 0.33 -2.27 6.92
C HIS A 213 0.72 -3.66 6.39
N LEU A 214 1.97 -3.85 5.94
CA LEU A 214 2.50 -5.17 5.54
C LEU A 214 2.70 -6.06 6.76
N LEU A 215 3.15 -5.47 7.87
CA LEU A 215 3.30 -6.15 9.15
C LEU A 215 1.96 -6.76 9.62
N TYR A 216 0.89 -5.94 9.60
CA TYR A 216 -0.45 -6.39 9.97
C TYR A 216 -0.95 -7.49 9.05
N ARG A 217 -0.68 -7.40 7.74
CA ARG A 217 -1.05 -8.46 6.79
C ARG A 217 -0.29 -9.75 7.02
N LEU A 218 1.02 -9.71 7.24
CA LEU A 218 1.82 -10.89 7.60
C LEU A 218 1.27 -11.57 8.84
N ARG A 219 0.94 -10.79 9.88
CA ARG A 219 0.34 -11.32 11.12
C ARG A 219 -1.03 -11.92 10.87
N TYR A 220 -1.86 -11.26 10.06
CA TYR A 220 -3.17 -11.77 9.68
C TYR A 220 -3.04 -13.10 8.94
N THR A 221 -2.19 -13.19 7.92
CA THR A 221 -1.96 -14.43 7.18
C THR A 221 -1.42 -15.53 8.07
N GLN A 222 -0.47 -15.23 8.95
CA GLN A 222 0.06 -16.20 9.90
C GLN A 222 -1.02 -16.70 10.88
N LEU A 223 -1.84 -15.78 11.41
CA LEU A 223 -2.97 -16.13 12.27
C LEU A 223 -3.95 -17.04 11.55
N CYS A 224 -4.35 -16.69 10.32
CA CYS A 224 -5.24 -17.49 9.51
C CYS A 224 -4.66 -18.89 9.24
N LEU A 225 -3.40 -19.01 8.82
CA LEU A 225 -2.75 -20.31 8.61
C LEU A 225 -2.68 -21.14 9.89
N THR A 226 -2.47 -20.49 11.05
CA THR A 226 -2.45 -21.18 12.35
C THR A 226 -3.84 -21.68 12.74
N LEU A 227 -4.88 -20.85 12.56
CA LEU A 227 -6.27 -21.23 12.81
C LEU A 227 -6.72 -22.36 11.87
N LEU A 228 -6.33 -22.33 10.60
CA LEU A 228 -6.60 -23.39 9.64
C LEU A 228 -5.89 -24.70 9.99
N THR A 229 -4.65 -24.61 10.48
CA THR A 229 -3.92 -25.79 10.98
C THR A 229 -4.65 -26.39 12.18
N LEU A 230 -5.07 -25.56 13.14
CA LEU A 230 -5.78 -26.02 14.33
C LEU A 230 -7.13 -26.64 13.97
N LEU A 231 -7.90 -25.98 13.09
CA LEU A 231 -9.19 -26.48 12.61
C LEU A 231 -9.00 -27.82 11.93
N GLY A 232 -8.09 -27.92 10.96
CA GLY A 232 -7.86 -29.17 10.24
C GLY A 232 -7.39 -30.30 11.15
N VAL A 233 -6.52 -30.05 12.13
CA VAL A 233 -6.13 -31.08 13.12
C VAL A 233 -7.34 -31.52 13.95
N THR A 234 -8.16 -30.57 14.39
CA THR A 234 -9.33 -30.84 15.24
C THR A 234 -10.38 -31.65 14.46
N ASP A 235 -10.74 -31.19 13.26
CA ASP A 235 -11.70 -31.86 12.38
C ASP A 235 -11.17 -33.20 11.90
N GLY A 236 -9.86 -33.30 11.62
CA GLY A 236 -9.21 -34.56 11.27
C GLY A 236 -9.30 -35.59 12.39
N ILE A 237 -9.02 -35.20 13.64
CA ILE A 237 -9.11 -36.10 14.80
C ILE A 237 -10.56 -36.49 15.06
N LEU A 238 -11.49 -35.51 15.07
CA LEU A 238 -12.91 -35.77 15.32
C LEU A 238 -13.49 -36.67 14.23
N GLY A 239 -13.28 -36.34 12.96
CA GLY A 239 -13.75 -37.11 11.81
C GLY A 239 -13.17 -38.52 11.76
N LEU A 240 -11.88 -38.70 12.08
CA LEU A 240 -11.27 -40.03 12.16
C LEU A 240 -11.83 -40.84 13.35
N THR A 241 -12.09 -40.19 14.48
CA THR A 241 -12.71 -40.84 15.65
C THR A 241 -14.12 -41.32 15.32
N VAL A 242 -14.89 -40.49 14.62
CA VAL A 242 -16.22 -40.87 14.11
C VAL A 242 -16.12 -42.04 13.15
N ALA A 243 -15.18 -42.02 12.20
CA ALA A 243 -15.04 -43.08 11.20
C ALA A 243 -14.55 -44.42 11.78
N LEU A 244 -13.68 -44.39 12.79
CA LEU A 244 -13.04 -45.60 13.32
C LEU A 244 -13.78 -46.27 14.47
N VAL A 245 -14.69 -45.55 15.14
CA VAL A 245 -15.40 -46.08 16.31
C VAL A 245 -16.86 -46.33 15.95
N PRO A 246 -17.29 -47.60 15.80
CA PRO A 246 -18.66 -47.95 15.37
C PRO A 246 -19.77 -47.48 16.30
N PHE A 247 -19.44 -47.16 17.55
CA PHE A 247 -20.37 -46.55 18.49
C PHE A 247 -20.60 -45.06 18.19
N PHE A 248 -19.57 -44.36 17.74
CA PHE A 248 -19.68 -42.96 17.36
C PHE A 248 -20.32 -42.81 15.99
N THR A 249 -20.08 -43.66 14.98
CA THR A 249 -20.72 -43.54 13.65
C THR A 249 -22.25 -43.34 13.69
N VAL A 250 -22.91 -43.90 14.71
CA VAL A 250 -24.36 -43.94 14.93
C VAL A 250 -24.90 -42.68 15.63
N LEU A 251 -24.33 -42.29 16.77
CA LEU A 251 -24.77 -41.12 17.56
C LEU A 251 -24.11 -39.82 17.07
N SER A 252 -22.97 -39.94 16.39
CA SER A 252 -22.15 -38.78 16.02
C SER A 252 -22.54 -38.15 14.71
N GLY A 253 -23.12 -38.84 13.72
CA GLY A 253 -23.32 -38.24 12.38
C GLY A 253 -24.00 -36.87 12.42
N PHE A 254 -25.22 -36.81 12.94
CA PHE A 254 -25.97 -35.56 13.04
C PHE A 254 -25.34 -34.53 14.00
N LEU A 255 -24.89 -34.98 15.17
CA LEU A 255 -24.29 -34.07 16.16
C LEU A 255 -22.96 -33.49 15.66
N TYR A 256 -22.16 -34.31 14.99
CA TYR A 256 -20.92 -33.94 14.32
C TYR A 256 -21.21 -32.99 13.17
N ASP A 257 -22.16 -33.29 12.29
CA ASP A 257 -22.53 -32.40 11.18
C ASP A 257 -22.97 -31.03 11.71
N CYS A 258 -23.81 -31.02 12.75
CA CYS A 258 -24.21 -29.78 13.42
C CYS A 258 -23.03 -29.04 14.04
N VAL A 259 -22.14 -29.71 14.76
CA VAL A 259 -20.99 -29.09 15.43
C VAL A 259 -19.95 -28.60 14.41
N ALA A 260 -19.68 -29.38 13.36
CA ALA A 260 -18.76 -29.05 12.29
C ALA A 260 -19.27 -27.85 11.48
N LEU A 261 -20.54 -27.87 11.06
CA LEU A 261 -21.14 -26.73 10.35
C LEU A 261 -21.28 -25.50 11.22
N LEU A 262 -21.60 -25.67 12.51
CA LEU A 262 -21.60 -24.57 13.46
C LEU A 262 -20.19 -23.97 13.59
N SER A 263 -19.16 -24.81 13.71
CA SER A 263 -17.76 -24.35 13.80
C SER A 263 -17.31 -23.63 12.52
N LEU A 264 -17.62 -24.20 11.36
CA LEU A 264 -17.29 -23.63 10.06
C LEU A 264 -18.05 -22.31 9.80
N SER A 265 -19.33 -22.23 10.19
CA SER A 265 -20.13 -21.01 10.04
C SER A 265 -19.69 -19.90 11.00
N ILE A 266 -19.30 -20.22 12.24
CA ILE A 266 -18.68 -19.27 13.18
C ILE A 266 -17.36 -18.76 12.60
N LEU A 267 -16.49 -19.65 12.12
CA LEU A 267 -15.22 -19.23 11.52
C LEU A 267 -15.46 -18.32 10.30
N THR A 268 -16.39 -18.69 9.43
CA THR A 268 -16.76 -17.88 8.26
C THR A 268 -17.29 -16.51 8.68
N LEU A 269 -18.09 -16.44 9.74
CA LEU A 269 -18.64 -15.19 10.27
C LEU A 269 -17.54 -14.28 10.80
N VAL A 270 -16.57 -14.84 11.54
CA VAL A 270 -15.42 -14.09 12.04
C VAL A 270 -14.56 -13.56 10.90
N LEU A 271 -14.21 -14.42 9.92
CA LEU A 271 -13.41 -14.03 8.75
C LEU A 271 -14.11 -12.95 7.93
N LEU A 272 -15.41 -13.10 7.67
CA LEU A 272 -16.22 -12.12 6.96
C LEU A 272 -16.33 -10.80 7.74
N GLY A 273 -16.48 -10.85 9.07
CA GLY A 273 -16.52 -9.66 9.93
C GLY A 273 -15.23 -8.86 9.90
N ILE A 274 -14.08 -9.54 9.94
CA ILE A 274 -12.77 -8.89 9.78
C ILE A 274 -12.66 -8.24 8.39
N GLU A 275 -13.05 -8.93 7.33
CA GLU A 275 -13.00 -8.39 5.96
C GLU A 275 -13.96 -7.21 5.75
N VAL A 276 -15.16 -7.24 6.34
CA VAL A 276 -16.08 -6.10 6.38
C VAL A 276 -15.45 -4.91 7.06
N PHE A 277 -14.83 -5.10 8.23
CA PHE A 277 -14.15 -4.03 8.96
C PHE A 277 -13.00 -3.41 8.15
N LEU A 278 -12.13 -4.24 7.58
CA LEU A 278 -11.01 -3.78 6.76
C LEU A 278 -11.49 -3.08 5.48
N THR A 279 -12.58 -3.55 4.87
CA THR A 279 -13.16 -2.93 3.68
C THR A 279 -13.89 -1.63 4.00
N TYR A 280 -14.55 -1.56 5.16
CA TYR A 280 -15.15 -0.34 5.69
C TYR A 280 -14.09 0.72 5.94
N GLN A 281 -12.99 0.39 6.61
CA GLN A 281 -11.90 1.34 6.84
C GLN A 281 -11.38 1.91 5.51
N LYS A 282 -11.13 1.05 4.53
CA LYS A 282 -10.70 1.47 3.19
C LYS A 282 -11.73 2.37 2.49
N ALA A 283 -13.00 2.01 2.52
CA ALA A 283 -14.07 2.81 1.94
C ALA A 283 -14.22 4.18 2.64
N ARG A 284 -14.06 4.20 3.97
CA ARG A 284 -14.06 5.42 4.79
C ARG A 284 -12.87 6.32 4.44
N HIS A 285 -11.67 5.77 4.26
CA HIS A 285 -10.51 6.53 3.83
C HIS A 285 -10.70 7.15 2.45
N ARG A 286 -11.30 6.42 1.49
CA ARG A 286 -11.61 6.96 0.16
C ARG A 286 -12.67 8.06 0.19
N THR A 287 -13.71 7.90 0.99
CA THR A 287 -14.78 8.92 1.11
C THR A 287 -14.30 10.17 1.85
N ASN A 288 -13.28 10.04 2.71
CA ASN A 288 -12.64 11.16 3.39
C ASN A 288 -11.49 11.81 2.59
N ARG A 289 -11.24 11.41 1.34
CA ARG A 289 -10.25 12.13 0.51
C ARG A 289 -10.71 13.59 0.39
N PRO A 290 -9.80 14.56 0.58
CA PRO A 290 -10.13 15.97 0.38
C PRO A 290 -10.81 16.15 -0.99
N CYS A 291 -11.88 16.95 -1.03
CA CYS A 291 -12.48 17.36 -2.29
C CYS A 291 -11.36 17.99 -3.13
N GLN A 292 -11.16 17.50 -4.35
CA GLN A 292 -10.16 18.12 -5.22
C GLN A 292 -10.66 19.53 -5.54
N LEU A 293 -9.87 20.53 -5.18
CA LEU A 293 -10.12 21.91 -5.60
C LEU A 293 -9.66 22.05 -7.03
N ASP A 294 -10.36 22.83 -7.84
CA ASP A 294 -9.88 23.17 -9.17
C ASP A 294 -8.74 24.21 -9.11
N ALA A 295 -8.01 24.36 -10.21
CA ALA A 295 -6.90 25.31 -10.30
C ALA A 295 -7.31 26.76 -10.00
N SER A 296 -8.54 27.16 -10.36
CA SER A 296 -9.04 28.52 -10.16
C SER A 296 -9.40 28.80 -8.70
N GLU A 297 -9.96 27.81 -8.01
CA GLU A 297 -10.25 27.84 -6.58
C GLU A 297 -8.96 27.94 -5.78
N VAL A 298 -7.95 27.11 -6.11
CA VAL A 298 -6.64 27.16 -5.46
C VAL A 298 -5.98 28.51 -5.69
N LEU A 299 -6.01 29.04 -6.92
CA LEU A 299 -5.49 30.36 -7.22
C LEU A 299 -6.19 31.46 -6.40
N GLY A 300 -7.53 31.42 -6.31
CA GLY A 300 -8.31 32.35 -5.50
C GLY A 300 -7.98 32.28 -4.01
N VAL A 301 -7.78 31.07 -3.48
CA VAL A 301 -7.29 30.85 -2.10
C VAL A 301 -5.91 31.47 -1.91
N VAL A 302 -4.95 31.20 -2.80
CA VAL A 302 -3.59 31.77 -2.69
C VAL A 302 -3.63 33.29 -2.75
N GLN A 303 -4.33 33.88 -3.72
CA GLN A 303 -4.44 35.34 -3.86
C GLN A 303 -5.06 36.00 -2.62
N SER A 304 -6.09 35.38 -2.05
CA SER A 304 -6.73 35.86 -0.82
C SER A 304 -5.78 35.80 0.37
N GLY A 305 -5.00 34.72 0.47
CA GLY A 305 -4.00 34.56 1.52
C GLY A 305 -2.82 35.51 1.41
N VAL A 306 -2.30 35.73 0.20
CA VAL A 306 -1.26 36.73 -0.08
C VAL A 306 -1.76 38.13 0.30
N SER A 307 -2.99 38.47 -0.08
CA SER A 307 -3.60 39.76 0.27
C SER A 307 -3.70 39.96 1.78
N LEU A 308 -4.14 38.93 2.51
CA LEU A 308 -4.24 38.96 3.97
C LEU A 308 -2.87 39.12 4.64
N LEU A 309 -1.88 38.31 4.23
CA LEU A 309 -0.52 38.34 4.81
C LEU A 309 0.23 39.64 4.50
N LYS A 310 -0.02 40.24 3.33
CA LYS A 310 0.53 41.54 2.94
C LYS A 310 0.03 42.66 3.87
N ILE A 311 -1.26 42.66 4.23
CA ILE A 311 -1.84 43.67 5.13
C ILE A 311 -1.24 43.55 6.54
N THR A 312 -0.98 42.34 7.00
CA THR A 312 -0.44 42.08 8.34
C THR A 312 1.07 42.29 8.45
N SER A 313 1.77 42.35 7.31
CA SER A 313 3.21 42.64 7.31
C SER A 313 3.39 44.12 7.64
N PRO A 314 4.06 44.48 8.75
CA PRO A 314 4.29 45.89 9.08
C PRO A 314 4.98 46.55 7.90
N ALA A 315 4.43 47.67 7.42
CA ALA A 315 5.09 48.49 6.41
C ALA A 315 6.54 48.70 6.85
N PRO A 316 7.54 48.55 5.97
CA PRO A 316 8.93 48.77 6.32
C PRO A 316 9.01 50.15 6.97
N SER A 317 9.19 50.15 8.29
CA SER A 317 9.19 51.38 9.08
C SER A 317 10.22 52.30 8.44
N ALA A 318 9.80 53.53 8.10
CA ALA A 318 10.72 54.60 7.74
C ALA A 318 11.94 54.55 8.67
N PRO A 319 13.17 54.74 8.15
CA PRO A 319 14.40 54.50 8.89
C PRO A 319 14.27 55.09 10.29
N CYS A 320 14.16 54.19 11.29
CA CYS A 320 13.99 54.60 12.66
C CYS A 320 15.17 55.51 13.00
N ALA A 321 14.88 56.69 13.55
CA ALA A 321 15.89 57.60 14.04
C ALA A 321 16.92 56.82 14.87
N PRO A 322 18.22 57.12 14.72
CA PRO A 322 19.27 56.35 15.37
C PRO A 322 18.97 56.21 16.87
N PRO A 323 19.18 55.01 17.44
CA PRO A 323 18.90 54.77 18.85
C PRO A 323 19.69 55.77 19.69
N ALA A 324 19.03 56.37 20.69
CA ALA A 324 19.66 57.33 21.58
C ALA A 324 20.93 56.71 22.22
N PRO A 325 22.04 57.46 22.28
CA PRO A 325 23.29 56.95 22.82
C PRO A 325 23.09 56.48 24.27
N GLY A 326 23.29 55.18 24.53
CA GLY A 326 23.19 54.58 25.86
C GLY A 326 22.23 53.38 25.99
N MET A 327 21.43 53.07 24.96
CA MET A 327 20.57 51.88 24.98
C MET A 327 21.38 50.63 24.57
N ARG A 328 21.53 49.67 25.51
CA ARG A 328 22.15 48.37 25.22
C ARG A 328 21.33 47.62 24.16
N PRO A 329 21.95 47.03 23.12
CA PRO A 329 21.23 46.24 22.14
C PRO A 329 20.59 45.03 22.82
N ALA A 330 19.26 44.95 22.77
CA ALA A 330 18.56 43.71 23.08
C ALA A 330 19.03 42.65 22.08
N GLY A 331 19.49 41.50 22.59
CA GLY A 331 20.05 40.42 21.77
C GLY A 331 19.09 39.96 20.66
N PRO A 332 19.60 39.28 19.61
CA PRO A 332 18.82 38.84 18.46
C PRO A 332 17.89 37.67 18.83
N GLY A 333 16.86 37.95 19.63
CA GLY A 333 15.73 37.06 19.84
C GLY A 333 14.76 37.21 18.68
N LEU A 334 14.77 36.25 17.76
CA LEU A 334 13.84 36.15 16.64
C LEU A 334 12.43 35.77 17.13
N SER A 335 11.78 36.77 17.70
CA SER A 335 10.34 36.89 17.87
C SER A 335 10.00 38.38 17.84
N ARG A 336 10.37 39.07 16.76
CA ARG A 336 9.76 40.36 16.42
C ARG A 336 8.31 40.12 16.00
N THR A 337 7.48 39.99 17.04
CA THR A 337 6.09 40.46 17.13
C THR A 337 5.19 40.25 15.90
N TRP A 338 4.99 39.00 15.48
CA TRP A 338 3.71 38.57 14.88
C TRP A 338 2.62 38.34 15.96
N SER A 339 2.98 38.48 17.24
CA SER A 339 2.19 38.06 18.40
C SER A 339 1.00 38.95 18.78
N ARG A 340 0.71 40.04 18.05
CA ARG A 340 -0.36 40.95 18.50
C ARG A 340 -1.74 40.78 17.85
N LEU A 341 -1.88 40.22 16.64
CA LEU A 341 -3.22 40.12 16.02
C LEU A 341 -3.46 38.90 15.08
N GLY A 342 -2.51 37.98 14.90
CA GLY A 342 -2.65 36.85 13.97
C GLY A 342 -2.60 35.47 14.64
N PRO A 343 -3.23 34.43 14.07
CA PRO A 343 -3.05 33.04 14.52
C PRO A 343 -1.56 32.67 14.41
N VAL A 344 -1.00 32.10 15.49
CA VAL A 344 0.39 31.61 15.51
C VAL A 344 0.56 30.60 14.37
N MET A 345 1.37 30.97 13.37
CA MET A 345 1.68 30.07 12.26
C MET A 345 2.52 28.90 12.79
N PRO A 346 2.20 27.66 12.40
CA PRO A 346 2.99 26.52 12.83
C PRO A 346 4.43 26.65 12.27
N PRO A 347 5.41 26.08 12.99
CA PRO A 347 6.78 26.09 12.53
C PRO A 347 6.92 25.35 11.19
N VAL A 348 7.98 25.64 10.42
CA VAL A 348 8.18 25.12 9.06
C VAL A 348 7.99 23.60 8.97
N TRP A 349 8.57 22.84 9.89
CA TRP A 349 8.47 21.37 9.92
C TRP A 349 7.06 20.81 10.21
N GLU A 350 6.08 21.67 10.52
CA GLU A 350 4.67 21.28 10.71
C GLU A 350 3.77 21.67 9.51
N ARG A 351 4.37 22.11 8.40
CA ARG A 351 3.66 22.60 7.21
C ARG A 351 3.48 21.50 6.17
N GLY A 352 2.50 20.62 6.38
CA GLY A 352 2.16 19.55 5.44
C GLY A 352 1.04 19.96 4.48
N LEU A 353 1.17 19.54 3.22
CA LEU A 353 0.24 19.80 2.12
C LEU A 353 -0.36 18.48 1.63
N GLY A 354 -1.68 18.43 1.40
CA GLY A 354 -2.32 17.28 0.75
C GLY A 354 -1.91 17.18 -0.72
N GLN A 355 -1.65 15.95 -1.20
CA GLN A 355 -1.18 15.70 -2.57
C GLN A 355 -2.06 16.34 -3.65
N GLY A 356 -3.39 16.29 -3.50
CA GLY A 356 -4.31 16.86 -4.47
C GLY A 356 -4.12 18.37 -4.68
N ILE A 357 -3.77 19.14 -3.64
CA ILE A 357 -3.47 20.57 -3.79
C ILE A 357 -2.15 20.75 -4.54
N ALA A 358 -1.11 19.98 -4.20
CA ALA A 358 0.15 20.06 -4.93
C ALA A 358 -0.04 19.75 -6.42
N GLU A 359 -0.87 18.76 -6.77
CA GLU A 359 -1.18 18.40 -8.16
C GLU A 359 -1.80 19.57 -8.95
N THR A 360 -2.68 20.38 -8.33
CA THR A 360 -3.30 21.54 -9.02
C THR A 360 -2.29 22.58 -9.50
N PHE A 361 -1.11 22.71 -8.87
CA PHE A 361 -0.09 23.66 -9.31
C PHE A 361 0.48 23.31 -10.70
N GLN A 362 0.36 22.06 -11.15
CA GLN A 362 0.71 21.68 -12.51
C GLN A 362 -0.23 22.35 -13.53
N GLU A 363 -1.54 22.35 -13.25
CA GLU A 363 -2.54 22.99 -14.10
C GLU A 363 -2.39 24.52 -14.09
N ILE A 364 -2.16 25.11 -12.90
CA ILE A 364 -1.91 26.55 -12.76
C ILE A 364 -0.66 26.96 -13.57
N TYR A 365 0.42 26.16 -13.50
CA TYR A 365 1.64 26.41 -14.25
C TYR A 365 1.38 26.45 -15.77
N GLY A 366 0.68 25.43 -16.29
CA GLY A 366 0.34 25.34 -17.71
C GLY A 366 -0.58 26.46 -18.20
N GLY A 367 -1.41 27.04 -17.33
CA GLY A 367 -2.27 28.18 -17.65
C GLY A 367 -1.61 29.56 -17.51
N THR A 368 -0.49 29.68 -16.78
CA THR A 368 0.15 30.98 -16.49
C THR A 368 1.16 31.38 -17.56
N LEU A 369 1.82 30.42 -18.20
CA LEU A 369 2.81 30.66 -19.24
C LEU A 369 2.15 30.68 -20.62
N ASN A 370 2.66 31.54 -21.52
CA ASN A 370 2.23 31.54 -22.92
C ASN A 370 2.51 30.16 -23.53
N SER A 371 1.58 29.63 -24.32
CA SER A 371 1.64 28.25 -24.85
C SER A 371 2.92 27.89 -25.62
N ALA A 372 3.68 28.88 -26.10
CA ALA A 372 4.95 28.68 -26.79
C ALA A 372 6.14 28.40 -25.86
N ASP A 373 6.10 28.82 -24.60
CA ASP A 373 7.20 28.69 -23.63
C ASP A 373 6.92 27.62 -22.55
N CYS A 374 5.73 27.02 -22.55
CA CYS A 374 5.37 25.95 -21.64
C CYS A 374 6.13 24.66 -21.97
N MET A 375 7.10 24.30 -21.13
CA MET A 375 7.57 22.91 -21.08
C MET A 375 6.42 22.00 -20.66
N GLU A 376 6.17 20.93 -21.41
CA GLU A 376 5.10 19.96 -21.14
C GLU A 376 5.27 19.27 -19.77
N ASP A 377 6.51 19.12 -19.32
CA ASP A 377 6.85 18.54 -18.02
C ASP A 377 8.00 19.33 -17.35
N PRO A 378 7.68 20.46 -16.69
CA PRO A 378 8.70 21.31 -16.09
C PRO A 378 9.36 20.57 -14.92
N PRO A 379 10.68 20.74 -14.70
CA PRO A 379 11.28 20.28 -13.47
C PRO A 379 10.75 21.11 -12.30
N THR A 380 10.84 20.54 -11.10
CA THR A 380 10.29 21.15 -9.89
C THR A 380 10.89 22.53 -9.59
N SER A 381 12.15 22.78 -10.02
CA SER A 381 12.78 24.11 -9.97
C SER A 381 12.03 25.16 -10.78
N GLU A 382 11.57 24.85 -12.00
CA GLU A 382 10.87 25.81 -12.86
C GLU A 382 9.51 26.17 -12.28
N VAL A 383 8.77 25.19 -11.75
CA VAL A 383 7.52 25.44 -11.01
C VAL A 383 7.78 26.35 -9.80
N CYS A 384 8.88 26.14 -9.08
CA CYS A 384 9.25 27.00 -7.96
C CYS A 384 9.57 28.44 -8.43
N ILE A 385 10.37 28.60 -9.47
CA ILE A 385 10.90 29.89 -9.94
C ILE A 385 9.84 30.72 -10.65
N HIS A 386 9.05 30.10 -11.54
CA HIS A 386 8.11 30.83 -12.41
C HIS A 386 6.69 30.90 -11.86
N LEU A 387 6.34 30.07 -10.88
CA LEU A 387 5.00 30.07 -10.30
C LEU A 387 5.02 30.37 -8.80
N VAL A 388 5.63 29.51 -7.99
CA VAL A 388 5.55 29.61 -6.52
C VAL A 388 6.17 30.90 -5.98
N LYS A 389 7.39 31.23 -6.40
CA LYS A 389 8.09 32.46 -5.96
C LYS A 389 7.32 33.72 -6.38
N PRO A 390 6.94 33.94 -7.64
CA PRO A 390 6.17 35.11 -8.04
C PRO A 390 4.84 35.27 -7.30
N MET A 391 4.09 34.18 -7.11
CA MET A 391 2.80 34.23 -6.40
C MET A 391 2.96 34.65 -4.94
N THR A 392 4.04 34.24 -4.28
CA THR A 392 4.26 34.49 -2.85
C THR A 392 5.08 35.74 -2.57
N ALA A 393 5.77 36.29 -3.57
CA ALA A 393 6.62 37.48 -3.45
C ALA A 393 5.94 38.70 -2.80
N PRO A 394 4.66 39.04 -3.11
CA PRO A 394 4.02 40.23 -2.54
C PRO A 394 3.87 40.21 -1.01
N ALA A 395 3.88 39.02 -0.40
CA ALA A 395 3.80 38.82 1.03
C ALA A 395 5.09 38.21 1.63
N ARG A 396 6.09 37.87 0.79
CA ARG A 396 7.32 37.15 1.16
C ARG A 396 7.07 35.94 2.09
N CYS A 397 6.01 35.18 1.81
CA CYS A 397 5.57 33.99 2.55
C CYS A 397 5.99 32.68 1.86
N SER A 398 5.90 31.55 2.57
CA SER A 398 5.85 30.24 1.91
C SER A 398 4.49 29.99 1.29
N MET A 399 4.40 29.18 0.22
CA MET A 399 3.11 28.86 -0.40
C MET A 399 2.13 28.25 0.60
N TRP A 400 2.62 27.43 1.54
CA TRP A 400 1.80 26.87 2.60
C TRP A 400 1.15 27.95 3.49
N GLU A 401 1.91 28.99 3.87
CA GLU A 401 1.37 30.10 4.68
C GLU A 401 0.30 30.87 3.90
N CYS A 402 0.54 31.14 2.62
CA CYS A 402 -0.41 31.86 1.79
C CYS A 402 -1.69 31.00 1.59
N LEU A 403 -1.59 29.68 1.36
CA LEU A 403 -2.76 28.77 1.35
C LEU A 403 -3.49 28.75 2.71
N ALA A 404 -2.76 28.68 3.82
CA ALA A 404 -3.34 28.63 5.16
C ALA A 404 -4.14 29.89 5.49
N ALA A 405 -3.60 31.07 5.16
CA ALA A 405 -4.27 32.36 5.29
C ALA A 405 -5.49 32.46 4.35
N GLY A 406 -5.35 31.98 3.12
CA GLY A 406 -6.43 31.95 2.12
C GLY A 406 -7.64 31.14 2.58
N PHE A 407 -7.41 29.92 3.08
CA PHE A 407 -8.47 29.06 3.60
C PHE A 407 -9.16 29.63 4.84
N THR A 408 -8.48 30.49 5.62
CA THR A 408 -9.13 31.20 6.73
C THR A 408 -9.97 32.39 6.28
N SER A 409 -9.60 33.05 5.19
CA SER A 409 -10.29 34.23 4.67
C SER A 409 -11.50 33.88 3.80
N ASN A 410 -11.42 32.81 3.01
CA ASN A 410 -12.43 32.42 2.03
C ASN A 410 -13.47 31.43 2.58
N SER A 411 -14.11 31.77 3.71
CA SER A 411 -15.17 30.94 4.30
C SER A 411 -16.35 30.69 3.34
N HIS A 412 -16.57 31.58 2.37
CA HIS A 412 -17.65 31.48 1.39
C HIS A 412 -17.32 30.63 0.15
N VAL A 413 -16.08 30.69 -0.36
CA VAL A 413 -15.66 29.88 -1.53
C VAL A 413 -15.47 28.41 -1.15
N CYS A 414 -15.07 28.14 0.09
CA CYS A 414 -14.85 26.79 0.61
C CYS A 414 -15.94 26.33 1.59
N ALA A 415 -17.20 26.74 1.41
CA ALA A 415 -18.31 26.42 2.33
C ALA A 415 -18.50 24.90 2.60
N GLY A 416 -17.89 24.02 1.80
CA GLY A 416 -17.89 22.56 2.00
C GLY A 416 -16.54 21.91 2.39
N ALA A 417 -15.42 22.63 2.39
CA ALA A 417 -14.07 22.06 2.53
C ALA A 417 -13.27 22.69 3.69
N PRO A 418 -13.31 22.13 4.91
CA PRO A 418 -12.54 22.67 6.03
C PRO A 418 -11.03 22.64 5.75
N ARG A 419 -10.30 23.71 6.13
CA ARG A 419 -8.82 23.87 6.04
C ARG A 419 -8.04 22.59 6.37
N ARG A 420 -8.47 21.86 7.41
CA ARG A 420 -7.85 20.61 7.87
C ARG A 420 -7.82 19.51 6.80
N ARG A 421 -8.65 19.57 5.75
CA ARG A 421 -8.63 18.60 4.65
C ARG A 421 -7.45 18.78 3.70
N HIS A 422 -6.91 20.00 3.59
CA HIS A 422 -5.88 20.33 2.62
C HIS A 422 -4.51 20.58 3.25
N LEU A 423 -4.48 21.11 4.47
CA LEU A 423 -3.28 21.45 5.20
C LEU A 423 -3.33 20.83 6.60
N ALA A 424 -2.26 20.17 7.00
CA ALA A 424 -2.09 19.63 8.35
C ALA A 424 -0.62 19.43 8.67
N ARG A 425 -0.32 18.90 9.86
CA ARG A 425 1.02 18.44 10.21
C ARG A 425 1.45 17.34 9.23
N PRO A 426 2.66 17.40 8.65
CA PRO A 426 3.10 16.43 7.65
C PRO A 426 3.25 15.05 8.28
N THR A 427 2.81 14.03 7.55
CA THR A 427 2.99 12.61 7.86
C THR A 427 4.15 12.00 7.07
N VAL A 428 4.59 12.67 6.00
CA VAL A 428 5.68 12.24 5.13
C VAL A 428 6.52 13.44 4.70
N MET A 429 7.85 13.35 4.78
CA MET A 429 8.76 14.28 4.10
C MET A 429 9.07 13.77 2.69
N VAL A 430 9.02 14.62 1.68
CA VAL A 430 9.35 14.25 0.29
C VAL A 430 10.75 14.72 -0.10
N SER A 431 11.69 13.79 -0.18
CA SER A 431 13.04 14.03 -0.70
C SER A 431 13.03 13.82 -2.21
N HIS A 432 13.38 14.86 -2.95
CA HIS A 432 13.39 14.85 -4.40
C HIS A 432 14.48 15.77 -4.96
N CYS A 433 14.84 15.56 -6.22
CA CYS A 433 15.76 16.46 -6.91
C CYS A 433 14.94 17.56 -7.60
N TRP A 434 15.31 18.83 -7.41
CA TRP A 434 14.62 19.95 -8.06
C TRP A 434 14.67 19.88 -9.60
N ALA A 435 15.67 19.21 -10.16
CA ALA A 435 15.80 18.97 -11.60
C ALA A 435 14.98 17.75 -12.10
N SER A 436 14.17 17.13 -11.22
CA SER A 436 13.23 16.06 -11.57
C SER A 436 11.89 16.64 -12.01
N SER A 437 11.22 15.92 -12.91
CA SER A 437 9.86 16.19 -13.37
C SER A 437 8.91 16.46 -12.21
N TYR A 438 8.20 17.59 -12.28
CA TYR A 438 7.17 17.92 -11.31
C TYR A 438 5.96 16.98 -11.42
N ARG A 439 5.55 16.63 -12.65
CA ARG A 439 4.44 15.71 -12.89
C ARG A 439 4.71 14.34 -12.28
N GLU A 440 5.89 13.78 -12.52
CA GLU A 440 6.27 12.47 -11.97
C GLU A 440 6.33 12.52 -10.44
N LEU A 441 6.79 13.61 -9.84
CA LEU A 441 6.77 13.80 -8.39
C LEU A 441 5.34 13.74 -7.83
N MET A 442 4.39 14.42 -8.47
CA MET A 442 2.98 14.39 -8.06
C MET A 442 2.38 12.99 -8.20
N LEU A 443 2.67 12.29 -9.30
CA LEU A 443 2.24 10.90 -9.52
C LEU A 443 2.82 9.96 -8.47
N ILE A 444 4.09 10.14 -8.07
CA ILE A 444 4.73 9.38 -7.00
C ILE A 444 4.02 9.60 -5.66
N MET A 445 3.73 10.84 -5.30
CA MET A 445 3.02 11.16 -4.05
C MET A 445 1.62 10.54 -4.04
N LYS A 446 0.89 10.65 -5.16
CA LYS A 446 -0.44 10.04 -5.35
C LYS A 446 -0.38 8.53 -5.22
N ARG A 447 0.62 7.92 -5.84
CA ARG A 447 0.89 6.49 -5.77
C ARG A 447 1.23 6.05 -4.35
N TYR A 448 1.98 6.84 -3.61
CA TYR A 448 2.28 6.58 -2.20
C TYR A 448 1.03 6.59 -1.32
N ASP A 449 0.12 7.56 -1.51
CA ASP A 449 -1.20 7.58 -0.85
C ASP A 449 -2.03 6.34 -1.18
N ASP A 450 -2.07 5.94 -2.45
CA ASP A 450 -2.77 4.73 -2.89
C ASP A 450 -2.18 3.45 -2.27
N ASN A 451 -0.85 3.35 -2.22
CA ASN A 451 -0.14 2.19 -1.66
C ASN A 451 -0.29 2.10 -0.14
N THR A 452 -0.31 3.23 0.57
CA THR A 452 -0.48 3.27 2.03
C THR A 452 -1.95 3.26 2.46
N ASP A 453 -2.89 3.41 1.53
CA ASP A 453 -4.33 3.57 1.77
C ASP A 453 -4.62 4.69 2.78
N ARG A 454 -3.83 5.76 2.71
CA ARG A 454 -3.89 6.94 3.58
C ARG A 454 -3.94 8.20 2.72
N SER A 455 -4.55 9.26 3.27
CA SER A 455 -4.38 10.62 2.76
C SER A 455 -3.26 11.25 3.55
N ASN A 456 -2.03 11.18 3.02
CA ASN A 456 -0.88 11.75 3.70
C ASN A 456 -0.84 13.27 3.50
N TYR A 457 -0.19 13.94 4.46
CA TYR A 457 0.20 15.33 4.30
C TYR A 457 1.71 15.36 4.08
N PHE A 458 2.11 15.91 2.96
CA PHE A 458 3.48 15.88 2.50
C PHE A 458 4.17 17.18 2.86
N PHE A 459 5.33 17.09 3.51
CA PHE A 459 6.28 18.19 3.54
C PHE A 459 7.05 18.16 2.22
N VAL A 460 6.78 19.13 1.36
CA VAL A 460 7.51 19.37 0.11
C VAL A 460 8.18 20.72 0.26
N ASP A 461 9.50 20.77 0.19
CA ASP A 461 10.32 21.96 0.46
C ASP A 461 9.87 23.19 -0.34
N VAL A 462 9.59 23.03 -1.65
CA VAL A 462 9.10 24.08 -2.55
C VAL A 462 7.86 24.79 -2.03
N PHE A 463 6.94 24.07 -1.38
CA PHE A 463 5.69 24.63 -0.86
C PHE A 463 5.78 25.05 0.61
N SER A 464 6.51 24.26 1.40
CA SER A 464 6.48 24.33 2.86
C SER A 464 7.40 25.42 3.38
N MET A 465 8.56 25.58 2.75
CA MET A 465 9.57 26.54 3.16
C MET A 465 9.42 27.89 2.45
N ASN A 466 9.88 28.96 3.10
CA ASN A 466 9.83 30.29 2.51
C ASN A 466 10.97 30.45 1.49
N GLN A 467 10.62 30.38 0.21
CA GLN A 467 11.57 30.40 -0.91
C GLN A 467 12.28 31.75 -1.09
N HIS A 468 11.80 32.80 -0.41
CA HIS A 468 12.42 34.13 -0.41
C HIS A 468 13.61 34.20 0.56
N ASP A 469 13.51 33.54 1.72
CA ASP A 469 14.59 33.53 2.73
C ASP A 469 15.84 32.79 2.20
N PHE A 470 15.64 31.76 1.36
CA PHE A 470 16.74 31.06 0.68
C PHE A 470 17.44 31.86 -0.40
N ALA A 471 16.72 32.73 -1.09
CA ALA A 471 17.33 33.58 -2.11
C ALA A 471 18.30 34.58 -1.45
N ASP A 472 17.91 35.10 -0.29
CA ASP A 472 18.71 36.04 0.48
C ASP A 472 20.00 35.36 1.01
N LEU A 473 19.92 34.10 1.46
CA LEU A 473 21.08 33.28 1.86
C LEU A 473 22.19 33.22 0.80
N GLY A 474 21.83 33.12 -0.49
CA GLY A 474 22.79 33.05 -1.59
C GLY A 474 23.57 34.35 -1.84
N THR A 475 23.09 35.48 -1.34
CA THR A 475 23.71 36.80 -1.55
C THR A 475 24.73 37.21 -0.49
N TYR A 476 24.79 36.50 0.66
CA TYR A 476 25.70 36.81 1.78
C TYR A 476 27.15 36.30 1.59
N SER A 477 27.55 35.95 0.37
CA SER A 477 28.74 35.14 0.11
C SER A 477 30.11 35.80 0.36
N GLU A 478 30.25 37.08 0.74
CA GLU A 478 31.60 37.68 0.83
C GLU A 478 31.89 38.61 2.02
N SER A 479 30.91 39.03 2.81
CA SER A 479 31.22 39.95 3.92
C SER A 479 30.31 39.75 5.13
N ALA A 480 30.92 39.26 6.21
CA ALA A 480 30.41 39.12 7.57
C ALA A 480 29.43 37.96 7.84
N GLU A 481 29.78 37.20 8.88
CA GLU A 481 29.09 36.08 9.51
C GLU A 481 27.57 36.27 9.71
N PRO A 482 26.75 35.31 9.27
CA PRO A 482 25.65 34.86 10.11
C PRO A 482 25.61 33.32 10.13
N PRO A 483 26.48 32.65 10.91
CA PRO A 483 26.39 31.22 11.19
C PRO A 483 24.98 30.80 11.66
N ASP A 484 24.25 31.70 12.32
CA ASP A 484 22.91 31.45 12.83
C ASP A 484 21.88 31.06 11.76
N MET A 485 21.90 31.65 10.56
CA MET A 485 20.83 31.43 9.57
C MET A 485 20.96 30.08 8.85
N TYR A 486 22.20 29.67 8.57
CA TYR A 486 22.45 28.37 7.96
C TYR A 486 22.16 27.24 8.95
N ASP A 487 22.56 27.39 10.22
CA ASP A 487 22.24 26.43 11.28
C ASP A 487 20.72 26.33 11.53
N MET A 488 20.00 27.46 11.48
CA MET A 488 18.54 27.47 11.54
C MET A 488 17.89 26.71 10.38
N MET A 489 18.42 26.84 9.16
CA MET A 489 17.95 26.10 7.99
C MET A 489 18.19 24.59 8.16
N LEU A 490 19.38 24.19 8.61
CA LEU A 490 19.69 22.78 8.87
C LEU A 490 18.84 22.18 9.99
N ASP A 491 18.54 22.93 11.06
CA ASP A 491 17.61 22.52 12.12
C ASP A 491 16.18 22.39 11.56
N ALA A 492 15.72 23.34 10.75
CA ALA A 492 14.41 23.28 10.12
C ALA A 492 14.26 22.03 9.22
N LEU A 493 15.28 21.72 8.40
CA LEU A 493 15.31 20.53 7.55
C LEU A 493 15.42 19.25 8.40
N THR A 494 16.20 19.26 9.47
CA THR A 494 16.29 18.10 10.38
C THR A 494 14.95 17.81 11.04
N ARG A 495 14.25 18.86 11.48
CA ARG A 495 12.91 18.72 12.07
C ARG A 495 11.86 18.34 11.03
N SER A 496 11.96 18.81 9.78
CA SER A 496 11.00 18.42 8.73
C SER A 496 11.11 16.94 8.36
N ILE A 497 12.22 16.28 8.67
CA ILE A 497 12.38 14.82 8.55
C ILE A 497 11.94 14.11 9.84
N LYS A 498 12.35 14.63 11.00
CA LYS A 498 12.06 14.04 12.32
C LYS A 498 10.57 14.07 12.67
N VAL A 499 9.87 15.15 12.34
CA VAL A 499 8.47 15.38 12.73
C VAL A 499 7.50 14.43 12.03
N PRO A 500 7.59 14.22 10.71
CA PRO A 500 6.86 13.14 10.03
C PRO A 500 7.29 11.75 10.49
N GLY A 501 8.59 11.55 10.76
CA GLY A 501 9.15 10.24 11.08
C GLY A 501 9.17 9.26 9.90
N CYS A 502 8.75 9.72 8.72
CA CYS A 502 8.75 8.98 7.47
C CYS A 502 9.20 9.89 6.32
N MET A 503 10.05 9.36 5.44
CA MET A 503 10.57 10.03 4.26
C MET A 503 10.23 9.23 3.00
N LEU A 504 9.69 9.90 1.99
CA LEU A 504 9.48 9.40 0.65
C LEU A 504 10.58 9.92 -0.27
N LEU A 505 11.35 8.99 -0.82
CA LEU A 505 12.38 9.21 -1.83
C LEU A 505 11.73 9.16 -3.22
N ALA A 506 11.63 10.29 -3.90
CA ALA A 506 11.05 10.33 -5.26
C ALA A 506 12.08 9.88 -6.31
N MET A 507 11.95 8.65 -6.79
CA MET A 507 12.94 8.01 -7.66
C MET A 507 12.73 8.39 -9.13
N VAL A 508 13.04 9.65 -9.48
CA VAL A 508 12.84 10.21 -10.83
C VAL A 508 14.17 10.62 -11.50
N PRO A 509 14.45 10.19 -12.74
CA PRO A 509 13.88 9.00 -13.39
C PRO A 509 14.34 7.72 -12.67
N HIS A 510 13.55 6.65 -12.74
CA HIS A 510 13.76 5.46 -11.89
C HIS A 510 15.08 4.71 -12.12
N GLU A 511 15.61 4.66 -13.35
CA GLU A 511 16.88 3.95 -13.65
C GLU A 511 18.15 4.72 -13.25
N ASN A 512 18.04 6.04 -13.20
CA ASN A 512 19.16 6.93 -12.94
C ASN A 512 18.72 8.17 -12.14
N SER A 513 18.14 7.91 -10.98
CA SER A 513 17.58 8.98 -10.17
C SER A 513 18.68 9.95 -9.73
N LYS A 514 18.56 11.21 -10.16
CA LYS A 514 19.48 12.29 -9.79
C LYS A 514 19.50 12.55 -8.28
N MET A 515 18.46 12.14 -7.57
CA MET A 515 18.37 12.23 -6.12
C MET A 515 19.49 11.41 -5.44
N LEU A 516 19.88 10.26 -6.00
CA LEU A 516 20.96 9.44 -5.44
C LEU A 516 22.38 10.00 -5.69
N THR A 517 22.51 11.03 -6.51
CA THR A 517 23.79 11.67 -6.83
C THR A 517 23.84 13.14 -6.41
N ARG A 518 22.78 13.67 -5.78
CA ARG A 518 22.72 15.06 -5.32
C ARG A 518 23.03 15.15 -3.83
N SER A 519 23.99 16.00 -3.46
CA SER A 519 24.51 16.12 -2.09
C SER A 519 23.39 16.41 -1.08
N TRP A 520 22.50 17.36 -1.39
CA TRP A 520 21.37 17.72 -0.52
C TRP A 520 20.41 16.54 -0.27
N CYS A 521 20.09 15.75 -1.29
CA CYS A 521 19.25 14.56 -1.13
C CYS A 521 19.95 13.47 -0.30
N LEU A 522 21.26 13.28 -0.48
CA LEU A 522 22.02 12.35 0.36
C LEU A 522 22.12 12.84 1.81
N TYR A 523 22.22 14.15 2.03
CA TYR A 523 22.15 14.76 3.36
C TYR A 523 20.80 14.46 4.03
N GLU A 524 19.69 14.60 3.31
CA GLU A 524 18.36 14.26 3.84
C GLU A 524 18.27 12.79 4.26
N ILE A 525 18.78 11.88 3.43
CA ILE A 525 18.85 10.44 3.77
C ILE A 525 19.75 10.21 5.00
N TYR A 526 20.86 10.93 5.10
CA TYR A 526 21.75 10.88 6.26
C TYR A 526 21.03 11.34 7.53
N ILE A 527 20.24 12.41 7.46
CA ILE A 527 19.46 12.88 8.59
C ILE A 527 18.36 11.87 8.95
N ALA A 528 17.63 11.33 7.96
CA ALA A 528 16.65 10.27 8.17
C ALA A 528 17.27 9.07 8.92
N TRP A 529 18.49 8.69 8.57
CA TRP A 529 19.25 7.67 9.30
C TRP A 529 19.50 8.04 10.76
N LYS A 530 20.01 9.26 11.01
CA LYS A 530 20.34 9.73 12.36
C LYS A 530 19.12 9.84 13.26
N VAL A 531 17.99 10.31 12.73
CA VAL A 531 16.74 10.45 13.49
C VAL A 531 15.89 9.18 13.48
N LYS A 532 16.35 8.11 12.82
CA LYS A 532 15.66 6.82 12.67
C LYS A 532 14.27 6.97 12.02
N ALA A 533 14.15 7.87 11.05
CA ALA A 533 12.94 7.97 10.23
C ALA A 533 12.82 6.76 9.28
N GLU A 534 11.59 6.32 9.02
CA GLU A 534 11.29 5.34 7.97
C GLU A 534 11.64 5.94 6.60
N VAL A 535 12.25 5.15 5.71
CA VAL A 535 12.62 5.60 4.37
C VAL A 535 11.96 4.69 3.34
N SER A 536 11.10 5.28 2.51
CA SER A 536 10.36 4.61 1.44
C SER A 536 10.71 5.17 0.08
N CYS A 537 10.85 4.32 -0.93
CA CYS A 537 11.04 4.71 -2.32
C CYS A 537 9.68 4.84 -3.01
N GLY A 538 9.49 5.94 -3.74
CA GLY A 538 8.33 6.18 -4.57
C GLY A 538 8.69 6.12 -6.05
N PHE A 539 7.80 5.52 -6.84
CA PHE A 539 7.94 5.37 -8.29
C PHE A 539 6.63 5.74 -8.98
N ILE A 540 6.73 6.17 -10.23
CA ILE A 540 5.55 6.24 -11.11
C ILE A 540 5.07 4.81 -11.45
N PRO A 541 3.77 4.61 -11.77
CA PRO A 541 3.20 3.28 -11.99
C PRO A 541 3.95 2.45 -13.05
N GLU A 542 4.39 3.07 -14.14
CA GLU A 542 5.12 2.43 -15.23
C GLU A 542 6.48 1.92 -14.74
N ALA A 543 7.18 2.73 -13.95
CA ALA A 543 8.45 2.37 -13.34
C ALA A 543 8.29 1.25 -12.31
N GLU A 544 7.22 1.24 -11.51
CA GLU A 544 6.93 0.12 -10.60
C GLU A 544 6.74 -1.19 -11.38
N GLN A 545 6.12 -1.14 -12.55
CA GLN A 545 5.93 -2.32 -13.39
C GLN A 545 7.25 -2.83 -13.98
N VAL A 546 8.13 -1.92 -14.44
CA VAL A 546 9.49 -2.27 -14.88
C VAL A 546 10.30 -2.87 -13.73
N MET A 547 10.20 -2.30 -12.53
CA MET A 547 10.81 -2.82 -11.30
C MET A 547 10.33 -4.24 -11.01
N LYS A 548 9.01 -4.46 -11.06
CA LYS A 548 8.38 -5.76 -10.85
C LYS A 548 8.88 -6.78 -11.86
N GLN A 549 8.87 -6.46 -13.16
CA GLN A 549 9.36 -7.35 -14.21
C GLN A 549 10.84 -7.68 -14.01
N SER A 550 11.66 -6.68 -13.69
CA SER A 550 13.08 -6.88 -13.42
C SER A 550 13.29 -7.86 -12.27
N LEU A 551 12.59 -7.65 -11.16
CA LEU A 551 12.68 -8.50 -9.97
C LEU A 551 12.13 -9.91 -10.16
N THR A 552 11.22 -10.12 -11.12
CA THR A 552 10.78 -11.49 -11.50
C THR A 552 11.88 -12.28 -12.20
N LYS A 553 12.79 -11.59 -12.90
CA LYS A 553 13.90 -12.20 -13.63
C LYS A 553 15.12 -12.37 -12.72
N ASP A 554 15.60 -11.29 -12.09
CA ASP A 554 16.72 -11.28 -11.16
C ASP A 554 16.93 -9.92 -10.43
N ASP A 555 17.85 -9.88 -9.47
CA ASP A 555 18.22 -8.67 -8.72
C ASP A 555 19.25 -7.78 -9.48
N ARG A 556 19.51 -7.97 -10.78
CA ARG A 556 20.53 -7.15 -11.51
C ARG A 556 20.13 -5.68 -11.58
N PHE A 557 18.85 -5.38 -11.81
CA PHE A 557 18.37 -4.01 -11.87
C PHE A 557 18.60 -3.27 -10.54
N ILE A 558 18.16 -3.88 -9.43
CA ILE A 558 18.42 -3.34 -8.09
C ILE A 558 19.92 -3.17 -7.87
N ARG A 559 20.74 -4.20 -8.12
CA ARG A 559 22.20 -4.09 -7.92
C ARG A 559 22.82 -2.96 -8.71
N ARG A 560 22.41 -2.75 -9.97
CA ARG A 560 22.88 -1.66 -10.82
C ARG A 560 22.46 -0.29 -10.29
N MET A 561 21.24 -0.15 -9.79
CA MET A 561 20.80 1.11 -9.16
C MET A 561 21.62 1.38 -7.89
N LEU A 562 21.80 0.36 -7.05
CA LEU A 562 22.49 0.49 -5.78
C LEU A 562 24.00 0.72 -5.94
N SER A 563 24.62 0.22 -7.01
CA SER A 563 26.05 0.45 -7.28
C SER A 563 26.39 1.90 -7.61
N LYS A 564 25.40 2.70 -8.03
CA LYS A 564 25.58 4.13 -8.32
C LYS A 564 25.62 5.00 -7.07
N ILE A 565 25.24 4.46 -5.91
CA ILE A 565 25.21 5.21 -4.66
C ILE A 565 26.65 5.35 -4.18
N ASN A 566 27.18 6.56 -4.31
CA ASN A 566 28.45 6.97 -3.75
C ASN A 566 28.35 8.44 -3.31
N ALA A 567 28.35 8.67 -2.00
CA ALA A 567 28.32 10.01 -1.45
C ALA A 567 29.46 10.90 -1.95
N GLU A 568 30.69 10.39 -2.06
CA GLU A 568 31.86 11.18 -2.48
C GLU A 568 31.74 11.69 -3.93
N ALA A 569 31.07 10.91 -4.78
CA ALA A 569 30.79 11.27 -6.17
C ALA A 569 29.55 12.14 -6.33
N SER A 570 28.93 12.60 -5.23
CA SER A 570 27.75 13.46 -5.31
C SER A 570 28.09 14.86 -5.81
N SER A 571 27.10 15.51 -6.42
CA SER A 571 27.19 16.86 -6.95
C SER A 571 26.26 17.82 -6.21
N ALA A 572 26.54 19.12 -6.28
CA ALA A 572 25.66 20.19 -5.84
C ALA A 572 25.83 21.39 -6.76
N THR A 573 24.80 22.22 -6.85
CA THR A 573 24.87 23.48 -7.61
C THR A 573 25.87 24.46 -6.97
N VAL A 574 25.99 24.42 -5.64
CA VAL A 574 26.95 25.23 -4.88
C VAL A 574 28.01 24.30 -4.29
N LYS A 575 29.28 24.51 -4.65
CA LYS A 575 30.40 23.66 -4.21
C LYS A 575 30.55 23.63 -2.68
N ALA A 576 30.38 24.79 -2.03
CA ALA A 576 30.47 24.90 -0.57
C ALA A 576 29.44 24.01 0.17
N ASP A 577 28.21 23.91 -0.34
CA ASP A 577 27.19 23.01 0.22
C ASP A 577 27.63 21.54 0.11
N ARG A 578 28.15 21.13 -1.05
CA ARG A 578 28.67 19.77 -1.25
C ARG A 578 29.78 19.47 -0.24
N ASP A 579 30.76 20.35 -0.12
CA ASP A 579 31.93 20.11 0.73
C ASP A 579 31.54 20.04 2.21
N MET A 580 30.59 20.89 2.64
CA MET A 580 30.03 20.82 3.99
C MET A 580 29.27 19.51 4.24
N ILE A 581 28.37 19.11 3.33
CA ILE A 581 27.59 17.87 3.46
C ILE A 581 28.52 16.66 3.49
N LEU A 582 29.53 16.62 2.61
CA LEU A 582 30.52 15.57 2.60
C LEU A 582 31.29 15.51 3.91
N LYS A 583 31.69 16.65 4.49
CA LYS A 583 32.33 16.68 5.81
C LYS A 583 31.45 16.05 6.89
N LEU A 584 30.14 16.31 6.88
CA LEU A 584 29.19 15.68 7.82
C LEU A 584 29.10 14.17 7.60
N ILE A 585 29.03 13.71 6.35
CA ILE A 585 28.98 12.27 6.02
C ILE A 585 30.30 11.58 6.39
N HIS A 586 31.46 12.20 6.09
CA HIS A 586 32.79 11.71 6.48
C HIS A 586 32.90 11.51 7.99
N SER A 587 32.39 12.46 8.79
CA SER A 587 32.39 12.34 10.25
C SER A 587 31.61 11.12 10.78
N ALA A 588 30.66 10.59 10.00
CA ALA A 588 29.89 9.40 10.33
C ALA A 588 30.40 8.11 9.64
N GLY A 589 31.39 8.23 8.74
CA GLY A 589 31.92 7.17 7.89
C GLY A 589 31.16 7.00 6.58
N VAL A 590 31.78 7.39 5.46
CA VAL A 590 31.21 7.32 4.10
C VAL A 590 30.78 5.91 3.73
N ASP A 591 31.63 4.90 3.95
CA ASP A 591 31.30 3.51 3.60
C ASP A 591 30.10 2.98 4.37
N ARG A 592 30.00 3.36 5.64
CA ARG A 592 28.87 3.01 6.51
C ARG A 592 27.60 3.67 6.01
N PHE A 593 27.66 4.94 5.64
CA PHE A 593 26.54 5.67 5.06
C PHE A 593 26.11 5.05 3.72
N ASN A 594 27.03 4.88 2.77
CA ASN A 594 26.74 4.27 1.46
C ASN A 594 26.12 2.88 1.62
N SER A 595 26.64 2.06 2.53
CA SER A 595 26.09 0.72 2.84
C SER A 595 24.67 0.81 3.42
N PHE A 596 24.43 1.76 4.32
CA PHE A 596 23.10 2.03 4.88
C PHE A 596 22.10 2.42 3.78
N VAL A 597 22.45 3.40 2.92
CA VAL A 597 21.57 3.86 1.84
C VAL A 597 21.27 2.70 0.88
N ARG A 598 22.28 1.92 0.51
CA ARG A 598 22.12 0.75 -0.35
C ARG A 598 21.16 -0.27 0.25
N GLU A 599 21.27 -0.54 1.56
CA GLU A 599 20.41 -1.51 2.24
C GLU A 599 18.96 -1.04 2.36
N LYS A 600 18.74 0.24 2.70
CA LYS A 600 17.39 0.81 2.79
C LYS A 600 16.70 0.86 1.44
N LEU A 601 17.40 1.29 0.40
CA LEU A 601 16.87 1.25 -0.96
C LEU A 601 16.60 -0.18 -1.40
N ARG A 602 17.51 -1.14 -1.15
CA ARG A 602 17.28 -2.57 -1.46
C ARG A 602 15.98 -3.08 -0.83
N THR A 603 15.80 -2.80 0.46
CA THR A 603 14.61 -3.19 1.22
C THR A 603 13.36 -2.55 0.66
N SER A 604 13.39 -1.23 0.46
CA SER A 604 12.22 -0.49 -0.03
C SER A 604 11.85 -0.87 -1.47
N LEU A 605 12.82 -1.09 -2.35
CA LEU A 605 12.60 -1.59 -3.72
C LEU A 605 11.93 -2.97 -3.74
N ARG A 606 12.32 -3.87 -2.83
CA ARG A 606 11.65 -5.18 -2.69
C ARG A 606 10.23 -5.04 -2.17
N VAL A 607 10.00 -4.13 -1.23
CA VAL A 607 8.67 -3.80 -0.70
C VAL A 607 7.75 -3.21 -1.78
N VAL A 608 8.24 -2.29 -2.61
CA VAL A 608 7.47 -1.73 -3.73
C VAL A 608 7.07 -2.84 -4.70
N ALA A 609 8.02 -3.69 -5.07
CA ALA A 609 7.74 -4.79 -5.99
C ALA A 609 6.71 -5.78 -5.44
N LEU A 610 6.70 -6.00 -4.13
CA LEU A 610 5.69 -6.77 -3.41
C LEU A 610 4.29 -6.18 -3.54
N THR A 611 4.18 -4.87 -3.33
CA THR A 611 2.88 -4.18 -3.34
C THR A 611 2.31 -4.07 -4.76
N THR A 612 3.16 -3.82 -5.77
CA THR A 612 2.73 -3.66 -7.18
C THR A 612 2.32 -4.98 -7.84
N LEU A 613 2.82 -6.14 -7.37
CA LEU A 613 2.40 -7.46 -7.87
C LEU A 613 0.88 -7.67 -7.84
N ARG A 614 0.17 -6.97 -6.96
CA ARG A 614 -1.26 -7.15 -6.68
C ARG A 614 -2.21 -6.52 -7.70
N GLU A 615 -1.82 -5.45 -8.38
CA GLU A 615 -2.78 -4.65 -9.17
C GLU A 615 -2.92 -5.08 -10.62
N VAL A 616 -1.84 -5.60 -11.20
CA VAL A 616 -1.77 -5.87 -12.64
C VAL A 616 -2.48 -7.17 -13.01
N GLU A 617 -2.51 -8.17 -12.13
CA GLU A 617 -3.33 -9.38 -12.34
C GLU A 617 -4.84 -9.12 -12.32
N GLY A 618 -5.29 -7.94 -11.86
CA GLY A 618 -6.68 -7.52 -11.99
C GLY A 618 -7.01 -6.84 -13.32
N LYS A 619 -5.99 -6.46 -14.11
CA LYS A 619 -6.12 -5.75 -15.40
C LYS A 619 -5.60 -6.56 -16.60
N ASP A 620 -4.72 -7.53 -16.39
CA ASP A 620 -4.13 -8.39 -17.44
C ASP A 620 -5.14 -9.32 -18.15
N MET A 621 -6.43 -9.25 -17.80
CA MET A 621 -7.50 -9.91 -18.56
C MET A 621 -8.15 -9.00 -19.60
N GLU A 622 -7.75 -7.71 -19.71
CA GLU A 622 -8.27 -6.75 -20.69
C GLU A 622 -7.18 -6.11 -21.58
N ILE A 623 -5.89 -6.43 -21.40
CA ILE A 623 -4.82 -5.90 -22.25
C ILE A 623 -4.44 -6.97 -23.29
N GLU A 624 -5.25 -7.07 -24.34
CA GLU A 624 -4.82 -7.62 -25.62
C GLU A 624 -3.83 -6.64 -26.28
N ASP A 625 -2.59 -7.08 -26.38
CA ASP A 625 -1.66 -6.86 -27.49
C ASP A 625 -1.46 -5.42 -28.05
N VAL A 626 -1.22 -4.45 -27.16
CA VAL A 626 -0.65 -3.15 -27.55
C VAL A 626 0.82 -3.10 -27.17
N SER A 627 1.66 -3.89 -27.84
CA SER A 627 3.03 -3.46 -28.17
C SER A 627 3.75 -4.51 -29.05
N LEU A 628 3.84 -4.26 -30.35
CA LEU A 628 5.04 -4.48 -31.18
C LEU A 628 4.87 -3.73 -32.51
N ARG A 629 4.75 -2.40 -32.46
CA ARG A 629 5.11 -1.55 -33.60
C ARG A 629 6.38 -0.78 -33.24
N SER A 630 7.49 -1.25 -33.78
CA SER A 630 8.77 -0.54 -33.77
C SER A 630 8.62 0.82 -34.46
N PRO A 631 9.18 1.92 -33.92
CA PRO A 631 9.33 3.14 -34.68
C PRO A 631 10.56 2.98 -35.60
N GLY A 632 10.32 2.70 -36.88
CA GLY A 632 11.39 2.50 -37.86
C GLY A 632 10.94 2.66 -39.30
N SER A 633 10.85 3.90 -39.78
CA SER A 633 11.40 4.37 -41.07
C SER A 633 10.79 5.74 -41.42
N TRP A 634 11.42 6.81 -40.94
CA TRP A 634 11.25 8.11 -41.60
C TRP A 634 12.13 8.10 -42.84
N GLY A 635 11.49 8.14 -44.00
CA GLY A 635 12.14 8.15 -45.30
C GLY A 635 13.03 9.38 -45.49
N SER A 636 14.19 9.15 -46.08
CA SER A 636 15.11 10.17 -46.58
C SER A 636 14.45 10.99 -47.69
N PRO A 637 14.46 12.33 -47.64
CA PRO A 637 14.27 13.15 -48.81
C PRO A 637 15.62 13.41 -49.50
N SER A 638 15.65 13.13 -50.79
CA SER A 638 16.67 13.48 -51.76
C SER A 638 16.96 14.99 -51.80
N SER A 639 18.23 15.36 -51.73
CA SER A 639 18.76 16.62 -52.30
C SER A 639 18.99 16.44 -53.81
N PRO A 640 18.86 17.50 -54.65
CA PRO A 640 20.03 18.36 -54.90
C PRO A 640 19.72 19.84 -55.20
N GLY A 641 20.70 20.73 -54.97
CA GLY A 641 20.81 21.97 -55.76
C GLY A 641 21.27 23.24 -55.03
N SER A 642 22.48 23.69 -55.40
CA SER A 642 22.98 25.08 -55.53
C SER A 642 23.16 26.00 -54.29
N ALA A 643 24.43 26.39 -54.09
CA ALA A 643 24.92 27.62 -53.43
C ALA A 643 24.79 28.85 -54.40
N PRO A 644 25.29 30.07 -54.08
CA PRO A 644 25.80 30.65 -52.83
C PRO A 644 25.15 32.02 -52.45
N ASP A 645 25.40 32.53 -51.24
CA ASP A 645 25.84 33.92 -50.96
C ASP A 645 25.72 34.31 -49.46
N THR A 646 26.83 34.81 -48.92
CA THR A 646 26.96 35.62 -47.67
C THR A 646 26.57 37.09 -47.92
N PRO A 647 26.47 38.05 -46.95
CA PRO A 647 26.86 38.04 -45.53
C PRO A 647 25.91 38.78 -44.53
N ARG A 648 26.37 38.84 -43.26
CA ARG A 648 26.13 39.85 -42.17
C ARG A 648 25.03 39.65 -41.12
N SER A 649 25.52 39.34 -39.90
CA SER A 649 25.62 40.28 -38.75
C SER A 649 24.65 40.15 -37.54
N ARG A 650 25.29 39.79 -36.40
CA ARG A 650 25.15 40.29 -35.00
C ARG A 650 24.03 39.79 -34.07
N SER A 651 24.44 39.01 -33.07
CA SER A 651 24.56 39.31 -31.61
C SER A 651 24.32 38.01 -30.82
N ALA A 652 25.28 37.40 -30.12
CA ALA A 652 26.07 37.79 -28.92
C ALA A 652 25.42 37.35 -27.60
N PHE A 653 26.26 36.76 -26.72
CA PHE A 653 26.06 36.12 -25.39
C PHE A 653 25.84 34.58 -25.40
N VAL A 654 26.81 33.66 -25.12
CA VAL A 654 27.95 33.52 -24.15
C VAL A 654 27.42 33.24 -22.73
N HIS A 655 27.77 32.17 -21.98
CA HIS A 655 29.00 31.36 -21.89
C HIS A 655 28.76 29.84 -21.82
N ARG A 656 29.80 29.12 -22.27
CA ARG A 656 30.03 27.68 -22.32
C ARG A 656 31.30 27.46 -21.50
N ASP A 657 31.27 26.61 -20.47
CA ASP A 657 32.48 26.14 -19.81
C ASP A 657 32.79 24.72 -20.29
N ARG A 658 33.98 24.62 -20.85
CA ARG A 658 34.70 23.45 -21.32
C ARG A 658 36.08 23.64 -20.68
N GLU A 659 36.47 22.74 -19.79
CA GLU A 659 37.86 22.66 -19.33
C GLU A 659 38.42 21.29 -19.69
N ASP A 660 39.68 21.38 -20.13
CA ASP A 660 40.50 20.37 -20.76
C ASP A 660 41.02 19.34 -19.75
N GLU A 661 41.03 18.07 -20.15
CA GLU A 661 41.93 17.07 -19.58
C GLU A 661 43.16 16.98 -20.50
N SER A 662 44.30 17.43 -19.99
CA SER A 662 45.62 17.10 -20.52
C SER A 662 46.28 16.07 -19.60
N ASP A 663 46.70 14.97 -20.20
CA ASP A 663 47.61 13.97 -19.62
C ASP A 663 48.90 14.61 -19.08
N GLU A 664 49.36 14.18 -17.90
CA GLU A 664 50.64 13.46 -17.76
C GLU A 664 51.00 13.09 -16.30
N SER A 665 51.60 11.90 -16.20
CA SER A 665 52.64 11.49 -15.24
C SER A 665 52.24 10.91 -13.87
N SER A 666 52.31 9.57 -13.82
CA SER A 666 53.10 8.76 -12.88
C SER A 666 53.17 9.18 -11.40
N PHE A 667 52.66 8.34 -10.51
CA PHE A 667 53.47 7.81 -9.41
C PHE A 667 52.94 6.47 -8.92
N SER A 668 53.89 5.56 -8.70
CA SER A 668 53.75 4.21 -8.17
C SER A 668 53.99 4.20 -6.65
N ILE A 669 53.12 3.50 -5.93
CA ILE A 669 53.31 2.48 -4.87
C ILE A 669 51.97 2.33 -4.14
#